data_AF-A0A2E5AEA2-F1
#
_entry.id   AF-A0A2E5AEA2-F1
#
_cell.length_a   1.000
_cell.length_b   1.000
_cell.length_c   1.000
_cell.angle_alpha   90.00
_cell.angle_beta   90.00
_cell.angle_gamma   90.00
#
_symmetry.space_group_name_H-M   'P 1'
#
loop_
_entity.id
_entity.type
_entity.pdbx_description
1 polymer ?
#
loop_
_entity_poly.entity_id
_entity_poly.type
_entity_poly.pdbx_seq_one_letter_code
_entity_poly.pdbx_strand_id
1 'polypeptide(L)'
;MAANDSKETEKLEESVITEASGGMLDTVNRKPLAPLMDAPAPKTEGGGWLAFGGAAFGLLWFGGAAAYLAGYTDLTALSPAQLAGLSVFAAAPALLFVLAGLLGREVSRAGSRARRLDAAVLRLATPTEHAEEDASRLADAITMQVDRVNKAMESALARLAAMEEVITHHAESLEDGSTRARERAEQLTRELREERLRLNDVSEGLDDKAAMIAAAIQDQSKMVAAAAELADAKAAAGERLIKSGAERLSAAGQAAEEAGDRVALSLDARATELRDFSDMLRNRTDGLEEAYLKHRDRLQDVTETLRKEQEKIGAALDFHKAELETMTRKARDGAEILESTAKNSGEVFLDAVDKALGQAKDLANSLSERSEEAARAQERALDRMRDAARAAREAAEEAGESLKKQADDAEAALERVSESGFEVARRSDEAYQARLREAEDLTARAEKAAEEAAEAVRKQLSETLDAARRESRRIEDELSGLRSKLEDAPDAARDAAKAMQRTLEDGLAQLNETAQTASDQARDIDALFQSRIRQNYELLSDFILRMGAVAGGHKPLDLNINELPDPLSARRKDEDAPRKDGIDKKPTSKRLESEKRDEDWEAAKVEERKAERARRKDETKPALRSIEPDRSREDEESEEADFVDDEDDPVRDSIRDGVAKARKEASWRWRDLLANMDSDSGDTPPANKNGDKRNRGGRDN
;
A
#
# COMPACT_ATOMS: atom_id res chain seq x y z
N MET A 1 9.84 -32.61 8.77
CA MET A 1 9.79 -33.35 7.49
C MET A 1 10.80 -32.68 6.57
N ALA A 2 11.74 -33.44 5.98
CA ALA A 2 12.80 -33.01 5.07
C ALA A 2 13.40 -31.59 5.25
N ALA A 3 14.56 -31.51 5.91
CA ALA A 3 15.60 -30.53 5.59
C ALA A 3 16.89 -31.30 5.34
N ASN A 4 17.64 -30.98 4.28
CA ASN A 4 19.05 -31.33 4.15
C ASN A 4 19.74 -30.40 3.13
N ASP A 5 21.07 -30.43 3.10
CA ASP A 5 21.92 -29.31 2.67
C ASP A 5 23.00 -29.69 1.63
N SER A 6 23.43 -28.67 0.87
CA SER A 6 24.72 -28.51 0.19
C SER A 6 25.08 -29.30 -1.09
N LYS A 7 25.91 -28.62 -1.93
CA LYS A 7 26.74 -29.08 -3.07
C LYS A 7 25.99 -29.45 -4.35
N GLU A 8 26.30 -28.87 -5.51
CA GLU A 8 27.65 -28.69 -6.09
C GLU A 8 28.00 -27.28 -6.59
N THR A 9 29.18 -27.14 -7.21
CA THR A 9 29.85 -25.88 -7.59
C THR A 9 30.42 -25.96 -9.01
N GLU A 10 30.90 -24.82 -9.53
CA GLU A 10 31.52 -24.63 -10.87
C GLU A 10 30.50 -24.46 -12.02
N LYS A 11 30.72 -23.59 -13.03
CA LYS A 11 31.84 -22.65 -13.29
C LYS A 11 31.39 -21.51 -14.21
N LEU A 12 32.09 -20.37 -14.11
CA LEU A 12 32.32 -19.36 -15.16
C LEU A 12 31.10 -18.83 -15.96
N GLU A 13 30.79 -17.55 -15.76
CA GLU A 13 31.06 -16.57 -16.82
C GLU A 13 31.40 -15.20 -16.18
N GLU A 14 32.40 -14.50 -16.74
CA GLU A 14 32.92 -13.23 -16.23
C GLU A 14 32.53 -12.07 -17.18
N SER A 15 32.75 -10.83 -16.75
CA SER A 15 31.97 -9.67 -17.17
C SER A 15 32.73 -8.64 -18.03
N VAL A 16 32.07 -7.50 -18.31
CA VAL A 16 32.60 -6.23 -18.86
C VAL A 16 32.68 -6.12 -20.40
N ILE A 17 31.57 -5.64 -20.97
CA ILE A 17 31.45 -4.40 -21.76
C ILE A 17 32.67 -3.99 -22.62
N THR A 18 32.46 -3.88 -23.94
CA THR A 18 33.04 -2.80 -24.75
C THR A 18 32.08 -2.38 -25.88
N GLU A 19 32.30 -1.20 -26.45
CA GLU A 19 31.28 -0.44 -27.19
C GLU A 19 31.27 -0.71 -28.72
N ALA A 20 30.23 -0.20 -29.40
CA ALA A 20 29.91 -0.43 -30.80
C ALA A 20 30.96 0.02 -31.83
N SER A 21 30.98 -0.65 -32.99
CA SER A 21 30.92 -0.01 -34.35
C SER A 21 31.14 -1.04 -35.47
N GLY A 22 30.40 -0.94 -36.59
CA GLY A 22 30.86 -1.51 -37.87
C GLY A 22 29.83 -2.23 -38.76
N GLY A 23 29.25 -1.48 -39.72
CA GLY A 23 28.82 -1.91 -41.06
C GLY A 23 28.39 -3.36 -41.33
N MET A 24 27.07 -3.58 -41.39
CA MET A 24 26.48 -4.76 -42.05
C MET A 24 26.40 -4.53 -43.56
N LEU A 25 27.18 -5.28 -44.36
CA LEU A 25 27.07 -5.31 -45.83
C LEU A 25 27.05 -6.74 -46.38
N ASP A 26 25.83 -7.18 -46.69
CA ASP A 26 25.45 -7.91 -47.92
C ASP A 26 26.40 -9.01 -48.46
N THR A 27 26.25 -10.24 -47.94
CA THR A 27 26.82 -11.45 -48.57
C THR A 27 25.84 -12.05 -49.58
N VAL A 28 25.83 -11.49 -50.80
CA VAL A 28 24.98 -11.94 -51.92
C VAL A 28 25.12 -13.45 -52.21
N ASN A 29 23.97 -14.12 -52.33
CA ASN A 29 23.83 -15.54 -52.65
C ASN A 29 24.41 -15.90 -54.04
N ARG A 30 25.65 -16.42 -54.07
CA ARG A 30 26.32 -16.88 -55.30
C ARG A 30 25.94 -18.31 -55.66
N LYS A 31 24.82 -18.48 -56.37
CA LYS A 31 24.51 -19.70 -57.14
C LYS A 31 25.47 -19.78 -58.35
N PRO A 32 26.19 -20.89 -58.58
CA PRO A 32 27.15 -20.98 -59.68
C PRO A 32 26.44 -21.01 -61.05
N LEU A 33 26.88 -20.15 -61.97
CA LEU A 33 26.48 -20.24 -63.38
C LEU A 33 27.22 -21.40 -64.06
N ALA A 34 26.51 -22.15 -64.90
CA ALA A 34 27.13 -23.07 -65.83
C ALA A 34 27.84 -22.29 -66.97
N PRO A 35 29.02 -22.73 -67.45
CA PRO A 35 29.63 -22.14 -68.62
C PRO A 35 28.78 -22.44 -69.86
N LEU A 36 28.37 -21.40 -70.60
CA LEU A 36 27.80 -21.59 -71.93
C LEU A 36 28.87 -22.14 -72.89
N MET A 37 28.42 -22.90 -73.87
CA MET A 37 29.26 -23.56 -74.86
C MET A 37 29.82 -22.55 -75.87
N ASP A 38 31.14 -22.51 -76.00
CA ASP A 38 31.80 -21.85 -77.13
C ASP A 38 31.89 -22.80 -78.34
N ALA A 39 31.93 -22.26 -79.55
CA ALA A 39 31.77 -23.03 -80.79
C ALA A 39 33.02 -23.88 -81.13
N PRO A 40 32.88 -25.03 -81.82
CA PRO A 40 34.00 -25.95 -82.06
C PRO A 40 35.05 -25.38 -83.01
N ALA A 41 36.31 -25.37 -82.57
CA ALA A 41 37.44 -24.96 -83.40
C ALA A 41 37.62 -25.89 -84.62
N PRO A 42 37.85 -25.33 -85.84
CA PRO A 42 37.98 -26.13 -87.05
C PRO A 42 39.28 -26.96 -87.05
N LYS A 43 39.17 -28.27 -87.23
CA LYS A 43 40.31 -29.20 -87.22
C LYS A 43 41.32 -28.90 -88.34
N THR A 44 42.54 -28.51 -87.97
CA THR A 44 43.64 -28.32 -88.93
C THR A 44 44.38 -29.63 -89.23
N GLU A 45 43.75 -30.55 -89.97
CA GLU A 45 44.35 -31.83 -90.36
C GLU A 45 45.41 -31.65 -91.47
N GLY A 46 46.57 -31.10 -91.08
CA GLY A 46 47.67 -30.70 -91.97
C GLY A 46 48.83 -31.69 -92.05
N GLY A 47 48.71 -32.70 -92.90
CA GLY A 47 49.84 -33.49 -93.44
C GLY A 47 50.39 -34.64 -92.60
N GLY A 48 49.81 -34.96 -91.43
CA GLY A 48 50.33 -36.00 -90.53
C GLY A 48 50.45 -37.40 -91.17
N TRP A 49 49.47 -37.77 -92.00
CA TRP A 49 49.43 -39.03 -92.75
C TRP A 49 50.67 -39.24 -93.65
N LEU A 50 51.23 -38.18 -94.24
CA LEU A 50 52.38 -38.31 -95.15
C LEU A 50 53.68 -38.65 -94.40
N ALA A 51 53.87 -38.09 -93.20
CA ALA A 51 54.98 -38.46 -92.34
C ALA A 51 54.85 -39.90 -91.82
N PHE A 52 53.62 -40.32 -91.48
CA PHE A 52 53.34 -41.72 -91.12
C PHE A 52 53.60 -42.68 -92.29
N GLY A 53 53.15 -42.35 -93.51
CA GLY A 53 53.39 -43.15 -94.71
C GLY A 53 54.89 -43.29 -95.02
N GLY A 54 55.66 -42.20 -94.98
CA GLY A 54 57.11 -42.25 -95.17
C GLY A 54 57.83 -43.10 -94.12
N ALA A 55 57.40 -43.03 -92.85
CA ALA A 55 57.92 -43.89 -91.80
C ALA A 55 57.55 -45.37 -92.00
N ALA A 56 56.31 -45.66 -92.41
CA ALA A 56 55.84 -47.02 -92.68
C ALA A 56 56.59 -47.67 -93.85
N PHE A 57 56.75 -46.95 -94.98
CA PHE A 57 57.56 -47.44 -96.10
C PHE A 57 59.05 -47.55 -95.76
N GLY A 58 59.59 -46.63 -94.96
CA GLY A 58 60.97 -46.70 -94.48
C GLY A 58 61.22 -47.95 -93.61
N LEU A 59 60.32 -48.24 -92.66
CA LEU A 59 60.40 -49.44 -91.82
C LEU A 59 60.17 -50.73 -92.63
N LEU A 60 59.22 -50.73 -93.57
CA LEU A 60 58.96 -51.88 -94.43
C LEU A 60 60.15 -52.18 -95.36
N TRP A 61 60.80 -51.14 -95.91
CA TRP A 61 62.05 -51.31 -96.67
C TRP A 61 63.18 -51.83 -95.78
N PHE A 62 63.42 -51.21 -94.63
CA PHE A 62 64.52 -51.60 -93.74
C PHE A 62 64.36 -53.03 -93.21
N GLY A 63 63.14 -53.40 -92.81
CA GLY A 63 62.80 -54.76 -92.39
C GLY A 63 62.92 -55.78 -93.54
N GLY A 64 62.46 -55.42 -94.74
CA GLY A 64 62.60 -56.26 -95.93
C GLY A 64 64.06 -56.48 -96.35
N ALA A 65 64.88 -55.42 -96.32
CA ALA A 65 66.31 -55.49 -96.59
C ALA A 65 67.05 -56.33 -95.52
N ALA A 66 66.77 -56.12 -94.23
CA ALA A 66 67.34 -56.91 -93.15
C ALA A 66 66.96 -58.40 -93.26
N ALA A 67 65.69 -58.71 -93.58
CA ALA A 67 65.22 -60.08 -93.79
C ALA A 67 65.86 -60.74 -95.02
N TYR A 68 65.99 -60.02 -96.13
CA TYR A 68 66.69 -60.51 -97.33
C TYR A 68 68.16 -60.81 -97.03
N LEU A 69 68.85 -59.91 -96.33
CA LEU A 69 70.27 -60.09 -95.98
C LEU A 69 70.48 -61.27 -95.01
N ALA A 70 69.61 -61.42 -94.01
CA ALA A 70 69.64 -62.57 -93.10
C ALA A 70 69.30 -63.92 -93.79
N GLY A 71 68.54 -63.88 -94.89
CA GLY A 71 68.20 -65.08 -95.68
C GLY A 71 69.20 -65.40 -96.80
N TYR A 72 69.94 -64.42 -97.31
CA TYR A 72 70.86 -64.57 -98.45
C TYR A 72 72.34 -64.61 -98.04
N THR A 73 72.70 -64.10 -96.85
CA THR A 73 74.10 -64.04 -96.38
C THR A 73 74.22 -64.47 -94.91
N ASP A 74 75.27 -65.21 -94.57
CA ASP A 74 75.64 -65.43 -93.17
C ASP A 74 76.26 -64.14 -92.60
N LEU A 75 75.41 -63.37 -91.91
CA LEU A 75 75.77 -62.10 -91.30
C LEU A 75 76.93 -62.19 -90.28
N THR A 76 77.24 -63.39 -89.77
CA THR A 76 78.33 -63.59 -88.80
C THR A 76 79.72 -63.66 -89.44
N ALA A 77 79.80 -63.90 -90.76
CA ALA A 77 81.05 -64.08 -91.50
C ALA A 77 81.60 -62.77 -92.12
N LEU A 78 80.86 -61.66 -92.07
CA LEU A 78 81.25 -60.38 -92.68
C LEU A 78 82.13 -59.54 -91.73
N SER A 79 83.13 -58.85 -92.29
CA SER A 79 83.94 -57.90 -91.52
C SER A 79 83.12 -56.68 -91.06
N PRO A 80 83.49 -56.01 -89.94
CA PRO A 80 82.79 -54.82 -89.46
C PRO A 80 82.68 -53.69 -90.50
N ALA A 81 83.66 -53.54 -91.38
CA ALA A 81 83.63 -52.56 -92.47
C ALA A 81 82.60 -52.94 -93.57
N GLN A 82 82.44 -54.23 -93.87
CA GLN A 82 81.40 -54.70 -94.80
C GLN A 82 80.01 -54.56 -94.18
N LEU A 83 79.85 -54.88 -92.89
CA LEU A 83 78.59 -54.65 -92.15
C LEU A 83 78.23 -53.16 -92.06
N ALA A 84 79.21 -52.27 -91.94
CA ALA A 84 78.99 -50.82 -92.02
C ALA A 84 78.53 -50.40 -93.43
N GLY A 85 79.18 -50.89 -94.50
CA GLY A 85 78.75 -50.63 -95.88
C GLY A 85 77.34 -51.15 -96.19
N LEU A 86 77.00 -52.36 -95.73
CA LEU A 86 75.69 -52.96 -95.91
C LEU A 86 74.58 -52.28 -95.09
N SER A 87 74.87 -51.89 -93.85
CA SER A 87 73.88 -51.16 -93.03
C SER A 87 73.61 -49.77 -93.60
N VAL A 88 74.61 -49.07 -94.18
CA VAL A 88 74.38 -47.84 -94.95
C VAL A 88 73.52 -48.11 -96.19
N PHE A 89 73.76 -49.19 -96.94
CA PHE A 89 72.97 -49.53 -98.12
C PHE A 89 71.51 -49.89 -97.79
N ALA A 90 71.27 -50.57 -96.66
CA ALA A 90 69.92 -50.88 -96.18
C ALA A 90 69.20 -49.65 -95.59
N ALA A 91 69.92 -48.80 -94.85
CA ALA A 91 69.37 -47.64 -94.17
C ALA A 91 69.12 -46.43 -95.09
N ALA A 92 69.95 -46.20 -96.12
CA ALA A 92 69.83 -45.00 -96.95
C ALA A 92 68.46 -44.88 -97.66
N PRO A 93 67.88 -45.91 -98.29
CA PRO A 93 66.54 -45.80 -98.88
C PRO A 93 65.44 -45.67 -97.81
N ALA A 94 65.59 -46.33 -96.66
CA ALA A 94 64.66 -46.20 -95.54
C ALA A 94 64.63 -44.75 -95.00
N LEU A 95 65.80 -44.13 -94.85
CA LEU A 95 65.94 -42.73 -94.47
C LEU A 95 65.37 -41.79 -95.54
N LEU A 96 65.55 -42.09 -96.83
CA LEU A 96 64.92 -41.34 -97.92
C LEU A 96 63.38 -41.42 -97.88
N PHE A 97 62.77 -42.57 -97.55
CA PHE A 97 61.31 -42.66 -97.36
C PHE A 97 60.82 -41.82 -96.17
N VAL A 98 61.52 -41.87 -95.03
CA VAL A 98 61.22 -41.02 -93.86
C VAL A 98 61.36 -39.54 -94.22
N LEU A 99 62.45 -39.15 -94.89
CA LEU A 99 62.72 -37.79 -95.32
C LEU A 99 61.65 -37.31 -96.32
N ALA A 100 61.25 -38.14 -97.28
CA ALA A 100 60.18 -37.84 -98.24
C ALA A 100 58.81 -37.70 -97.55
N GLY A 101 58.53 -38.47 -96.50
CA GLY A 101 57.31 -38.30 -95.69
C GLY A 101 57.30 -36.99 -94.89
N LEU A 102 58.44 -36.60 -94.31
CA LEU A 102 58.63 -35.33 -93.62
C LEU A 102 58.56 -34.14 -94.59
N LEU A 103 59.26 -34.19 -95.72
CA LEU A 103 59.13 -33.18 -96.78
C LEU A 103 57.71 -33.15 -97.34
N GLY A 104 57.02 -34.28 -97.49
CA GLY A 104 55.61 -34.33 -97.89
C GLY A 104 54.68 -33.65 -96.86
N ARG A 105 54.96 -33.81 -95.56
CA ARG A 105 54.27 -33.07 -94.49
C ARG A 105 54.58 -31.57 -94.56
N GLU A 106 55.83 -31.19 -94.74
CA GLU A 106 56.24 -29.77 -94.85
C GLU A 106 55.69 -29.13 -96.14
N VAL A 107 55.69 -29.82 -97.28
CA VAL A 107 55.16 -29.38 -98.58
C VAL A 107 53.64 -29.34 -98.60
N SER A 108 52.93 -30.23 -97.88
CA SER A 108 51.48 -30.10 -97.71
C SER A 108 51.09 -28.96 -96.77
N ARG A 109 51.88 -28.71 -95.71
CA ARG A 109 51.75 -27.55 -94.81
C ARG A 109 52.19 -26.23 -95.45
N ALA A 110 53.10 -26.27 -96.41
CA ALA A 110 53.47 -25.12 -97.24
C ALA A 110 52.43 -24.93 -98.36
N GLY A 111 51.94 -26.00 -98.99
CA GLY A 111 50.96 -25.99 -100.09
C GLY A 111 49.56 -25.52 -99.69
N SER A 112 49.24 -25.50 -98.39
CA SER A 112 48.04 -24.83 -97.85
C SER A 112 48.27 -23.34 -97.53
N ARG A 113 49.52 -22.87 -97.51
CA ARG A 113 49.91 -21.45 -97.48
C ARG A 113 50.13 -20.91 -98.89
N ALA A 114 50.78 -21.69 -99.76
CA ALA A 114 50.99 -21.40 -101.18
C ALA A 114 49.65 -21.21 -101.90
N ARG A 115 48.65 -22.10 -101.69
CA ARG A 115 47.31 -21.88 -102.25
C ARG A 115 46.55 -20.67 -101.66
N ARG A 116 46.95 -20.16 -100.48
CA ARG A 116 46.44 -18.88 -99.95
C ARG A 116 47.20 -17.69 -100.56
N LEU A 117 48.48 -17.87 -100.87
CA LEU A 117 49.28 -16.91 -101.64
C LEU A 117 48.82 -16.84 -103.10
N ASP A 118 48.59 -17.95 -103.79
CA ASP A 118 47.99 -17.96 -105.14
C ASP A 118 46.61 -17.29 -105.14
N ALA A 119 45.75 -17.60 -104.17
CA ALA A 119 44.45 -16.94 -104.03
C ALA A 119 44.56 -15.43 -103.71
N ALA A 120 45.63 -14.98 -103.07
CA ALA A 120 45.91 -13.56 -102.82
C ALA A 120 46.59 -12.87 -104.02
N VAL A 121 47.48 -13.57 -104.74
CA VAL A 121 48.22 -13.06 -105.89
C VAL A 121 47.34 -13.01 -107.13
N LEU A 122 46.45 -13.98 -107.35
CA LEU A 122 45.39 -13.89 -108.36
C LEU A 122 44.43 -12.73 -108.06
N ARG A 123 44.17 -12.41 -106.78
CA ARG A 123 43.45 -11.20 -106.36
C ARG A 123 44.22 -9.89 -106.55
N LEU A 124 45.55 -9.95 -106.65
CA LEU A 124 46.43 -8.79 -106.92
C LEU A 124 46.79 -8.65 -108.42
N ALA A 125 46.41 -9.63 -109.25
CA ALA A 125 46.70 -9.66 -110.69
C ALA A 125 45.44 -9.48 -111.56
N THR A 126 44.24 -9.41 -110.98
CA THR A 126 43.02 -8.94 -111.65
C THR A 126 42.99 -7.40 -111.71
N PRO A 127 42.42 -6.80 -112.77
CA PRO A 127 42.51 -5.35 -113.03
C PRO A 127 41.81 -4.48 -111.98
N THR A 128 42.23 -3.21 -111.92
CA THR A 128 41.95 -2.25 -110.84
C THR A 128 40.57 -1.59 -110.91
N GLU A 129 39.51 -2.36 -111.12
CA GLU A 129 38.12 -1.86 -111.06
C GLU A 129 37.43 -2.21 -109.72
N HIS A 130 37.85 -3.28 -109.04
CA HIS A 130 37.21 -3.71 -107.78
C HIS A 130 37.79 -3.03 -106.52
N ALA A 131 38.87 -2.24 -106.65
CA ALA A 131 39.47 -1.54 -105.51
C ALA A 131 38.55 -0.45 -104.93
N GLU A 132 37.78 0.23 -105.78
CA GLU A 132 36.80 1.23 -105.37
C GLU A 132 35.54 0.56 -104.80
N GLU A 133 35.12 -0.59 -105.34
CA GLU A 133 33.96 -1.34 -104.83
C GLU A 133 34.25 -2.02 -103.47
N ASP A 134 35.40 -2.66 -103.28
CA ASP A 134 35.77 -3.22 -101.97
C ASP A 134 36.13 -2.12 -100.95
N ALA A 135 36.64 -0.95 -101.37
CA ALA A 135 36.85 0.19 -100.47
C ALA A 135 35.53 0.83 -100.02
N SER A 136 34.55 0.99 -100.93
CA SER A 136 33.20 1.49 -100.59
C SER A 136 32.43 0.48 -99.75
N ARG A 137 32.49 -0.82 -100.06
CA ARG A 137 31.93 -1.88 -99.18
C ARG A 137 32.58 -1.90 -97.79
N LEU A 138 33.88 -1.64 -97.70
CA LEU A 138 34.56 -1.50 -96.41
C LEU A 138 34.11 -0.21 -95.68
N ALA A 139 33.94 0.89 -96.39
CA ALA A 139 33.42 2.14 -95.84
C ALA A 139 31.97 2.01 -95.35
N ASP A 140 31.10 1.30 -96.09
CA ASP A 140 29.74 0.96 -95.67
C ASP A 140 29.75 0.03 -94.46
N ALA A 141 30.61 -1.00 -94.43
CA ALA A 141 30.75 -1.90 -93.29
C ALA A 141 31.26 -1.17 -92.03
N ILE A 142 32.21 -0.24 -92.19
CA ILE A 142 32.69 0.64 -91.11
C ILE A 142 31.58 1.60 -90.69
N THR A 143 30.85 2.22 -91.63
CA THR A 143 29.76 3.15 -91.33
C THR A 143 28.62 2.45 -90.58
N MET A 144 28.22 1.26 -91.01
CA MET A 144 27.24 0.42 -90.30
C MET A 144 27.76 -0.05 -88.92
N GLN A 145 29.06 -0.34 -88.79
CA GLN A 145 29.63 -0.72 -87.50
C GLN A 145 29.75 0.48 -86.55
N VAL A 146 30.07 1.67 -87.06
CA VAL A 146 30.05 2.95 -86.32
C VAL A 146 28.62 3.32 -85.92
N ASP A 147 27.63 3.16 -86.80
CA ASP A 147 26.22 3.37 -86.47
C ASP A 147 25.72 2.38 -85.39
N ARG A 148 26.13 1.11 -85.44
CA ARG A 148 25.87 0.13 -84.37
C ARG A 148 26.56 0.52 -83.05
N VAL A 149 27.82 0.97 -83.09
CA VAL A 149 28.56 1.43 -81.91
C VAL A 149 27.93 2.69 -81.33
N ASN A 150 27.53 3.65 -82.18
CA ASN A 150 26.82 4.86 -81.77
C ASN A 150 25.48 4.50 -81.13
N LYS A 151 24.65 3.65 -81.75
CA LYS A 151 23.37 3.19 -81.15
C LYS A 151 23.55 2.39 -79.86
N ALA A 152 24.61 1.59 -79.75
CA ALA A 152 24.97 0.92 -78.50
C ALA A 152 25.43 1.90 -77.42
N MET A 153 26.17 2.96 -77.80
CA MET A 153 26.62 4.02 -76.91
C MET A 153 25.46 4.95 -76.49
N GLU A 154 24.55 5.29 -77.39
CA GLU A 154 23.28 5.99 -77.13
C GLU A 154 22.44 5.20 -76.12
N SER A 155 22.31 3.88 -76.32
CA SER A 155 21.61 3.01 -75.37
C SER A 155 22.35 2.89 -74.02
N ALA A 156 23.68 2.90 -74.02
CA ALA A 156 24.48 2.92 -72.79
C ALA A 156 24.35 4.26 -72.05
N LEU A 157 24.34 5.39 -72.75
CA LEU A 157 24.13 6.73 -72.20
C LEU A 157 22.71 6.88 -71.64
N ALA A 158 21.68 6.40 -72.35
CA ALA A 158 20.31 6.37 -71.84
C ALA A 158 20.17 5.50 -70.58
N ARG A 159 20.87 4.36 -70.53
CA ARG A 159 20.94 3.51 -69.31
C ARG A 159 21.71 4.19 -68.18
N LEU A 160 22.78 4.91 -68.47
CA LEU A 160 23.53 5.67 -67.48
C LEU A 160 22.70 6.84 -66.92
N ALA A 161 21.94 7.55 -67.76
CA ALA A 161 21.03 8.62 -67.32
C ALA A 161 19.90 8.07 -66.44
N ALA A 162 19.27 6.96 -66.82
CA ALA A 162 18.26 6.29 -65.97
C ALA A 162 18.87 5.73 -64.67
N MET A 163 20.12 5.29 -64.69
CA MET A 163 20.85 4.83 -63.50
C MET A 163 21.27 6.00 -62.60
N GLU A 164 21.61 7.16 -63.17
CA GLU A 164 21.86 8.42 -62.46
C GLU A 164 20.57 8.88 -61.76
N GLU A 165 19.43 8.91 -62.46
CA GLU A 165 18.12 9.23 -61.88
C GLU A 165 17.74 8.31 -60.71
N VAL A 166 17.93 6.98 -60.87
CA VAL A 166 17.70 6.01 -59.78
C VAL A 166 18.68 6.20 -58.61
N ILE A 167 19.95 6.49 -58.88
CA ILE A 167 20.96 6.75 -57.83
C ILE A 167 20.64 8.05 -57.08
N THR A 168 20.25 9.13 -57.78
CA THR A 168 19.82 10.39 -57.16
C THR A 168 18.58 10.17 -56.29
N HIS A 169 17.57 9.45 -56.78
CA HIS A 169 16.36 9.17 -56.01
C HIS A 169 16.63 8.26 -54.79
N HIS A 170 17.56 7.29 -54.91
CA HIS A 170 18.00 6.49 -53.76
C HIS A 170 18.86 7.28 -52.76
N ALA A 171 19.69 8.21 -53.22
CA ALA A 171 20.46 9.11 -52.35
C ALA A 171 19.53 10.05 -51.57
N GLU A 172 18.57 10.68 -52.26
CA GLU A 172 17.52 11.51 -51.64
C GLU A 172 16.71 10.70 -50.62
N SER A 173 16.22 9.51 -51.00
CA SER A 173 15.49 8.61 -50.10
C SER A 173 16.30 8.18 -48.87
N LEU A 174 17.62 8.01 -49.01
CA LEU A 174 18.53 7.66 -47.93
C LEU A 174 18.82 8.85 -47.00
N GLU A 175 18.97 10.05 -47.54
CA GLU A 175 19.14 11.29 -46.76
C GLU A 175 17.87 11.66 -46.00
N ASP A 176 16.71 11.52 -46.65
CA ASP A 176 15.37 11.71 -46.08
C ASP A 176 15.05 10.63 -45.01
N GLY A 177 15.52 9.39 -45.21
CA GLY A 177 15.50 8.32 -44.19
C GLY A 177 16.43 8.58 -43.00
N SER A 178 17.65 9.04 -43.26
CA SER A 178 18.68 9.40 -42.27
C SER A 178 18.20 10.57 -41.39
N THR A 179 17.59 11.59 -42.01
CA THR A 179 17.02 12.76 -41.33
C THR A 179 15.92 12.34 -40.36
N ARG A 180 14.95 11.54 -40.81
CA ARG A 180 13.87 11.02 -39.94
C ARG A 180 14.39 10.08 -38.83
N ALA A 181 15.44 9.32 -39.09
CA ALA A 181 16.09 8.49 -38.07
C ALA A 181 16.75 9.37 -37.00
N ARG A 182 17.41 10.46 -37.40
CA ARG A 182 18.00 11.45 -36.50
C ARG A 182 16.94 12.19 -35.68
N GLU A 183 15.88 12.69 -36.31
CA GLU A 183 14.77 13.37 -35.63
C GLU A 183 14.15 12.49 -34.54
N ARG A 184 13.92 11.20 -34.84
CA ARG A 184 13.44 10.21 -33.86
C ARG A 184 14.43 9.94 -32.73
N ALA A 185 15.72 9.81 -33.03
CA ALA A 185 16.75 9.62 -32.01
C ALA A 185 16.84 10.84 -31.08
N GLU A 186 16.74 12.06 -31.62
CA GLU A 186 16.69 13.30 -30.84
C GLU A 186 15.38 13.44 -30.05
N GLN A 187 14.25 12.97 -30.58
CA GLN A 187 12.96 12.90 -29.86
C GLN A 187 13.03 11.92 -28.68
N LEU A 188 13.46 10.68 -28.90
CA LEU A 188 13.66 9.69 -27.84
C LEU A 188 14.65 10.20 -26.78
N THR A 189 15.68 10.94 -27.18
CA THR A 189 16.65 11.56 -26.26
C THR A 189 16.06 12.73 -25.44
N ARG A 190 14.98 13.37 -25.91
CA ARG A 190 14.19 14.34 -25.13
C ARG A 190 13.23 13.63 -24.18
N GLU A 191 12.48 12.66 -24.67
CA GLU A 191 11.53 11.85 -23.90
C GLU A 191 12.22 11.10 -22.74
N LEU A 192 13.37 10.47 -23.00
CA LEU A 192 14.18 9.81 -21.96
C LEU A 192 14.79 10.79 -20.94
N ARG A 193 15.02 12.06 -21.31
CA ARG A 193 15.40 13.11 -20.34
C ARG A 193 14.22 13.52 -19.47
N GLU A 194 13.04 13.71 -20.06
CA GLU A 194 11.84 14.08 -19.31
C GLU A 194 11.43 12.95 -18.35
N GLU A 195 11.43 11.70 -18.81
CA GLU A 195 11.09 10.55 -17.97
C GLU A 195 12.12 10.33 -16.86
N ARG A 196 13.41 10.62 -17.10
CA ARG A 196 14.43 10.64 -16.04
C ARG A 196 14.19 11.75 -15.01
N LEU A 197 13.72 12.93 -15.43
CA LEU A 197 13.38 14.02 -14.51
C LEU A 197 12.15 13.66 -13.66
N ARG A 198 11.12 13.05 -14.26
CA ARG A 198 9.95 12.51 -13.54
C ARG A 198 10.35 11.40 -12.56
N LEU A 199 11.25 10.50 -12.93
CA LEU A 199 11.80 9.48 -12.02
C LEU A 199 12.58 10.08 -10.86
N ASN A 200 13.27 11.21 -11.05
CA ASN A 200 13.95 11.94 -9.99
C ASN A 200 12.94 12.56 -9.03
N ASP A 201 11.93 13.28 -9.54
CA ASP A 201 10.84 13.91 -8.78
C ASP A 201 10.03 12.87 -7.97
N VAL A 202 9.76 11.70 -8.57
CA VAL A 202 9.10 10.56 -7.88
C VAL A 202 9.99 9.94 -6.80
N SER A 203 11.32 9.91 -6.99
CA SER A 203 12.25 9.43 -5.96
C SER A 203 12.38 10.42 -4.79
N GLU A 204 12.54 11.71 -5.09
CA GLU A 204 12.60 12.78 -4.10
C GLU A 204 11.30 12.86 -3.28
N GLY A 205 10.15 12.79 -3.97
CA GLY A 205 8.83 12.67 -3.36
C GLY A 205 8.51 11.31 -2.74
N LEU A 206 9.41 10.32 -2.81
CA LEU A 206 9.37 9.06 -2.05
C LEU A 206 10.22 9.17 -0.78
N ASP A 207 11.42 9.75 -0.87
CA ASP A 207 12.30 10.02 0.27
C ASP A 207 11.65 11.00 1.26
N ASP A 208 11.00 12.07 0.78
CA ASP A 208 10.20 12.99 1.61
C ASP A 208 9.08 12.25 2.38
N LYS A 209 8.38 11.33 1.69
CA LYS A 209 7.32 10.52 2.32
C LYS A 209 7.90 9.52 3.32
N ALA A 210 9.04 8.91 3.02
CA ALA A 210 9.74 8.01 3.93
C ALA A 210 10.21 8.76 5.19
N ALA A 211 10.73 9.99 5.05
CA ALA A 211 11.11 10.86 6.15
C ALA A 211 9.90 11.27 7.00
N MET A 212 8.76 11.64 6.39
CA MET A 212 7.52 11.93 7.11
C MET A 212 6.98 10.70 7.85
N ILE A 213 7.01 9.51 7.24
CA ILE A 213 6.57 8.26 7.86
C ILE A 213 7.50 7.90 9.04
N ALA A 214 8.82 8.03 8.88
CA ALA A 214 9.77 7.79 9.96
C ALA A 214 9.56 8.75 11.15
N ALA A 215 9.33 10.04 10.87
CA ALA A 215 9.00 11.03 11.89
C ALA A 215 7.68 10.70 12.62
N ALA A 216 6.63 10.33 11.88
CA ALA A 216 5.33 9.95 12.45
C ALA A 216 5.41 8.67 13.31
N ILE A 217 6.15 7.65 12.85
CA ILE A 217 6.40 6.43 13.63
C ILE A 217 7.19 6.75 14.91
N GLN A 218 8.19 7.62 14.84
CA GLN A 218 8.99 7.98 16.01
C GLN A 218 8.20 8.83 17.02
N ASP A 219 7.27 9.68 16.56
CA ASP A 219 6.37 10.42 17.44
C ASP A 219 5.30 9.53 18.07
N GLN A 220 4.66 8.67 17.28
CA GLN A 220 3.74 7.64 17.78
C GLN A 220 4.42 6.72 18.80
N SER A 221 5.69 6.35 18.58
CA SER A 221 6.47 5.55 19.54
C SER A 221 6.68 6.26 20.88
N LYS A 222 6.96 7.58 20.87
CA LYS A 222 7.04 8.39 22.10
C LYS A 222 5.67 8.48 22.79
N MET A 223 4.60 8.69 22.04
CA MET A 223 3.24 8.77 22.59
C MET A 223 2.80 7.43 23.20
N VAL A 224 3.16 6.30 22.58
CA VAL A 224 2.92 4.95 23.13
C VAL A 224 3.76 4.70 24.39
N ALA A 225 5.03 5.12 24.42
CA ALA A 225 5.85 5.04 25.63
C ALA A 225 5.27 5.87 26.79
N ALA A 226 4.91 7.13 26.54
CA ALA A 226 4.28 7.99 27.54
C ALA A 226 2.90 7.47 27.99
N ALA A 227 2.13 6.85 27.10
CA ALA A 227 0.88 6.19 27.45
C ALA A 227 1.09 4.92 28.29
N ALA A 228 2.16 4.17 28.05
CA ALA A 228 2.55 3.01 28.86
C ALA A 228 3.04 3.43 30.26
N GLU A 229 3.89 4.46 30.37
CA GLU A 229 4.30 5.06 31.66
C GLU A 229 3.09 5.59 32.44
N LEU A 230 2.15 6.26 31.77
CA LEU A 230 0.91 6.73 32.39
C LEU A 230 0.02 5.56 32.84
N ALA A 231 -0.07 4.48 32.06
CA ALA A 231 -0.84 3.30 32.41
C ALA A 231 -0.23 2.56 33.61
N ASP A 232 1.09 2.40 33.67
CA ASP A 232 1.81 1.79 34.79
C ASP A 232 1.67 2.63 36.07
N ALA A 233 1.85 3.95 35.98
CA ALA A 233 1.61 4.86 37.11
C ALA A 233 0.17 4.81 37.63
N LYS A 234 -0.82 4.60 36.74
CA LYS A 234 -2.23 4.41 37.12
C LYS A 234 -2.48 3.02 37.72
N ALA A 235 -1.83 1.97 37.22
CA ALA A 235 -1.91 0.62 37.77
C ALA A 235 -1.33 0.57 39.19
N ALA A 236 -0.12 1.11 39.41
CA ALA A 236 0.51 1.20 40.72
C ALA A 236 -0.29 2.08 41.71
N ALA A 237 -0.94 3.14 41.23
CA ALA A 237 -1.88 3.92 42.06
C ALA A 237 -3.14 3.11 42.43
N GLY A 238 -3.69 2.34 41.48
CA GLY A 238 -4.82 1.43 41.70
C GLY A 238 -4.49 0.32 42.69
N GLU A 239 -3.33 -0.30 42.61
CA GLU A 239 -2.86 -1.33 43.54
C GLU A 239 -2.75 -0.78 44.97
N ARG A 240 -2.16 0.41 45.15
CA ARG A 240 -2.08 1.09 46.46
C ARG A 240 -3.48 1.40 47.03
N LEU A 241 -4.41 1.84 46.18
CA LEU A 241 -5.79 2.07 46.58
C LEU A 241 -6.48 0.77 47.01
N ILE A 242 -6.37 -0.30 46.22
CA ILE A 242 -6.91 -1.63 46.54
C ILE A 242 -6.33 -2.16 47.86
N LYS A 243 -5.01 -2.07 48.06
CA LYS A 243 -4.36 -2.48 49.31
C LYS A 243 -4.88 -1.70 50.51
N SER A 244 -4.95 -0.37 50.41
CA SER A 244 -5.53 0.47 51.48
C SER A 244 -7.03 0.19 51.72
N GLY A 245 -7.74 -0.30 50.70
CA GLY A 245 -9.14 -0.73 50.80
C GLY A 245 -9.27 -2.06 51.54
N ALA A 246 -8.41 -3.03 51.23
CA ALA A 246 -8.33 -4.31 51.93
C ALA A 246 -7.92 -4.15 53.39
N GLU A 247 -6.94 -3.28 53.68
CA GLU A 247 -6.52 -2.94 55.06
C GLU A 247 -7.66 -2.32 55.86
N ARG A 248 -8.38 -1.35 55.27
CA ARG A 248 -9.58 -0.74 55.91
C ARG A 248 -10.73 -1.72 56.08
N LEU A 249 -10.96 -2.62 55.11
CA LEU A 249 -11.99 -3.66 55.21
C LEU A 249 -11.64 -4.70 56.29
N SER A 250 -10.37 -5.07 56.42
CA SER A 250 -9.89 -5.94 57.50
C SER A 250 -10.09 -5.31 58.87
N ALA A 251 -9.71 -4.03 59.03
CA ALA A 251 -9.93 -3.29 60.28
C ALA A 251 -11.42 -3.13 60.62
N ALA A 252 -12.28 -2.88 59.63
CA ALA A 252 -13.73 -2.85 59.81
C ALA A 252 -14.30 -4.23 60.18
N GLY A 253 -13.76 -5.31 59.61
CA GLY A 253 -14.11 -6.69 59.98
C GLY A 253 -13.77 -7.01 61.44
N GLN A 254 -12.55 -6.68 61.88
CA GLN A 254 -12.12 -6.86 63.26
C GLN A 254 -12.95 -6.00 64.25
N ALA A 255 -13.25 -4.74 63.90
CA ALA A 255 -14.12 -3.90 64.71
C ALA A 255 -15.56 -4.45 64.81
N ALA A 256 -16.06 -5.11 63.77
CA ALA A 256 -17.36 -5.79 63.79
C ALA A 256 -17.32 -7.09 64.61
N GLU A 257 -16.22 -7.85 64.58
CA GLU A 257 -15.97 -9.03 65.41
C GLU A 257 -15.94 -8.64 66.91
N GLU A 258 -15.14 -7.63 67.28
CA GLU A 258 -15.09 -7.08 68.65
C GLU A 258 -16.44 -6.52 69.12
N ALA A 259 -17.26 -5.99 68.20
CA ALA A 259 -18.61 -5.53 68.52
C ALA A 259 -19.56 -6.72 68.74
N GLY A 260 -19.43 -7.77 67.93
CA GLY A 260 -20.15 -9.03 68.09
C GLY A 260 -19.87 -9.69 69.44
N ASP A 261 -18.60 -9.80 69.83
CA ASP A 261 -18.19 -10.35 71.13
C ASP A 261 -18.75 -9.52 72.30
N ARG A 262 -18.68 -8.19 72.22
CA ARG A 262 -19.28 -7.30 73.24
C ARG A 262 -20.79 -7.46 73.32
N VAL A 263 -21.48 -7.62 72.20
CA VAL A 263 -22.92 -7.91 72.17
C VAL A 263 -23.22 -9.27 72.79
N ALA A 264 -22.47 -10.32 72.45
CA ALA A 264 -22.61 -11.66 73.00
C ALA A 264 -22.42 -11.70 74.52
N LEU A 265 -21.35 -11.08 75.03
CA LEU A 265 -21.10 -10.93 76.47
C LEU A 265 -22.22 -10.15 77.18
N SER A 266 -22.77 -9.10 76.54
CA SER A 266 -23.90 -8.35 77.10
C SER A 266 -25.21 -9.15 77.14
N LEU A 267 -25.41 -10.05 76.17
CA LEU A 267 -26.56 -10.95 76.11
C LEU A 267 -26.46 -12.06 77.17
N ASP A 268 -25.27 -12.62 77.39
CA ASP A 268 -25.03 -13.63 78.43
C ASP A 268 -25.20 -13.06 79.85
N ALA A 269 -24.67 -11.84 80.09
CA ALA A 269 -24.90 -11.11 81.32
C ALA A 269 -26.40 -10.84 81.57
N ARG A 270 -27.13 -10.35 80.57
CA ARG A 270 -28.59 -10.13 80.65
C ARG A 270 -29.38 -11.43 80.82
N ALA A 271 -28.94 -12.53 80.22
CA ALA A 271 -29.55 -13.84 80.39
C ALA A 271 -29.34 -14.37 81.83
N THR A 272 -28.21 -14.05 82.46
CA THR A 272 -27.93 -14.31 83.88
C THR A 272 -28.81 -13.44 84.78
N GLU A 273 -28.87 -12.12 84.55
CA GLU A 273 -29.75 -11.20 85.29
C GLU A 273 -31.24 -11.62 85.22
N LEU A 274 -31.72 -12.04 84.04
CA LEU A 274 -33.08 -12.57 83.87
C LEU A 274 -33.32 -13.86 84.64
N ARG A 275 -32.29 -14.71 84.79
CA ARG A 275 -32.37 -15.97 85.55
C ARG A 275 -32.41 -15.70 87.05
N ASP A 276 -31.52 -14.85 87.55
CA ASP A 276 -31.48 -14.42 88.95
C ASP A 276 -32.77 -13.68 89.34
N PHE A 277 -33.29 -12.83 88.46
CA PHE A 277 -34.59 -12.18 88.64
C PHE A 277 -35.74 -13.20 88.68
N SER A 278 -35.74 -14.21 87.80
CA SER A 278 -36.73 -15.29 87.80
C SER A 278 -36.70 -16.10 89.11
N ASP A 279 -35.52 -16.48 89.60
CA ASP A 279 -35.38 -17.25 90.84
C ASP A 279 -35.71 -16.39 92.07
N MET A 280 -35.42 -15.09 92.06
CA MET A 280 -35.88 -14.15 93.09
C MET A 280 -37.40 -13.95 93.06
N LEU A 281 -38.02 -13.89 91.87
CA LEU A 281 -39.48 -13.83 91.71
C LEU A 281 -40.14 -15.09 92.26
N ARG A 282 -39.54 -16.26 92.00
CA ARG A 282 -39.96 -17.57 92.53
C ARG A 282 -39.88 -17.63 94.04
N ASN A 283 -38.70 -17.35 94.63
CA ASN A 283 -38.51 -17.33 96.08
C ASN A 283 -39.48 -16.35 96.78
N ARG A 284 -39.77 -15.20 96.16
CA ARG A 284 -40.78 -14.25 96.66
C ARG A 284 -42.23 -14.75 96.50
N THR A 285 -42.51 -15.58 95.51
CA THR A 285 -43.82 -16.24 95.35
C THR A 285 -44.00 -17.32 96.40
N ASP A 286 -43.00 -18.19 96.59
CA ASP A 286 -42.99 -19.25 97.61
C ASP A 286 -43.15 -18.65 99.03
N GLY A 287 -42.44 -17.55 99.33
CA GLY A 287 -42.58 -16.82 100.60
C GLY A 287 -43.92 -16.08 100.77
N LEU A 288 -44.57 -15.68 99.68
CA LEU A 288 -45.95 -15.16 99.73
C LEU A 288 -46.97 -16.29 99.98
N GLU A 289 -46.75 -17.49 99.45
CA GLU A 289 -47.57 -18.66 99.73
C GLU A 289 -47.44 -19.11 101.20
N GLU A 290 -46.23 -19.17 101.78
CA GLU A 290 -46.05 -19.44 103.21
C GLU A 290 -46.76 -18.38 104.07
N ALA A 291 -46.60 -17.09 103.73
CA ALA A 291 -47.28 -16.00 104.42
C ALA A 291 -48.81 -16.09 104.33
N TYR A 292 -49.35 -16.52 103.18
CA TYR A 292 -50.79 -16.71 102.98
C TYR A 292 -51.33 -17.92 103.76
N LEU A 293 -50.62 -19.06 103.75
CA LEU A 293 -50.95 -20.24 104.55
C LEU A 293 -50.96 -19.89 106.05
N LYS A 294 -49.95 -19.15 106.52
CA LYS A 294 -49.81 -18.67 107.90
C LYS A 294 -50.87 -17.63 108.28
N HIS A 295 -51.35 -16.82 107.33
CA HIS A 295 -52.47 -15.92 107.55
C HIS A 295 -53.81 -16.69 107.65
N ARG A 296 -54.03 -17.68 106.78
CA ARG A 296 -55.19 -18.59 106.86
C ARG A 296 -55.24 -19.33 108.19
N ASP A 297 -54.11 -19.84 108.65
CA ASP A 297 -53.99 -20.56 109.93
C ASP A 297 -54.31 -19.65 111.12
N ARG A 298 -53.77 -18.42 111.13
CA ARG A 298 -54.13 -17.38 112.12
C ARG A 298 -55.61 -16.99 112.07
N LEU A 299 -56.22 -16.90 110.89
CA LEU A 299 -57.66 -16.64 110.77
C LEU A 299 -58.49 -17.81 111.33
N GLN A 300 -58.03 -19.04 111.17
CA GLN A 300 -58.67 -20.22 111.75
C GLN A 300 -58.55 -20.23 113.28
N ASP A 301 -57.38 -19.95 113.85
CA ASP A 301 -57.16 -19.83 115.29
C ASP A 301 -57.95 -18.66 115.92
N VAL A 302 -57.98 -17.50 115.25
CA VAL A 302 -58.85 -16.37 115.64
C VAL A 302 -60.32 -16.77 115.59
N THR A 303 -60.77 -17.55 114.59
CA THR A 303 -62.16 -18.02 114.48
C THR A 303 -62.49 -19.04 115.58
N GLU A 304 -61.58 -19.95 115.92
CA GLU A 304 -61.78 -20.90 117.01
C GLU A 304 -61.74 -20.21 118.39
N THR A 305 -60.88 -19.20 118.55
CA THR A 305 -60.85 -18.33 119.74
C THR A 305 -62.16 -17.54 119.86
N LEU A 306 -62.68 -16.99 118.76
CA LEU A 306 -63.98 -16.29 118.75
C LEU A 306 -65.13 -17.25 119.13
N ARG A 307 -65.11 -18.50 118.65
CA ARG A 307 -66.08 -19.53 119.02
C ARG A 307 -65.98 -19.91 120.51
N LYS A 308 -64.78 -20.11 121.03
CA LYS A 308 -64.53 -20.35 122.47
C LYS A 308 -65.01 -19.18 123.31
N GLU A 309 -64.83 -17.94 122.86
CA GLU A 309 -65.32 -16.76 123.58
C GLU A 309 -66.84 -16.62 123.50
N GLN A 310 -67.48 -16.98 122.37
CA GLN A 310 -68.95 -17.07 122.28
C GLN A 310 -69.52 -18.15 123.23
N GLU A 311 -68.87 -19.32 123.33
CA GLU A 311 -69.24 -20.37 124.29
C GLU A 311 -69.08 -19.89 125.74
N LYS A 312 -68.00 -19.17 126.07
CA LYS A 312 -67.82 -18.52 127.38
C LYS A 312 -68.86 -17.43 127.65
N ILE A 313 -69.21 -16.59 126.67
CA ILE A 313 -70.23 -15.54 126.83
C ILE A 313 -71.60 -16.15 127.13
N GLY A 314 -71.94 -17.27 126.47
CA GLY A 314 -73.13 -18.06 126.83
C GLY A 314 -73.09 -18.55 128.28
N ALA A 315 -71.99 -19.21 128.68
CA ALA A 315 -71.81 -19.70 130.04
C ALA A 315 -71.79 -18.56 131.10
N ALA A 316 -71.23 -17.40 130.77
CA ALA A 316 -71.19 -16.23 131.64
C ALA A 316 -72.57 -15.56 131.79
N LEU A 317 -73.41 -15.57 130.75
CA LEU A 317 -74.79 -15.08 130.83
C LEU A 317 -75.67 -15.97 131.72
N ASP A 318 -75.55 -17.29 131.62
CA ASP A 318 -76.23 -18.20 132.55
C ASP A 318 -75.64 -18.15 133.97
N PHE A 319 -74.33 -17.93 134.13
CA PHE A 319 -73.71 -17.68 135.44
C PHE A 319 -74.23 -16.39 136.08
N HIS A 320 -74.21 -15.26 135.37
CA HIS A 320 -74.72 -13.98 135.89
C HIS A 320 -76.23 -14.02 136.22
N LYS A 321 -77.01 -14.81 135.48
CA LYS A 321 -78.42 -15.06 135.77
C LYS A 321 -78.62 -15.79 137.11
N ALA A 322 -77.77 -16.77 137.43
CA ALA A 322 -77.75 -17.43 138.75
C ALA A 322 -77.13 -16.54 139.85
N GLU A 323 -76.13 -15.74 139.50
CA GLU A 323 -75.42 -14.83 140.41
C GLU A 323 -76.31 -13.66 140.86
N LEU A 324 -77.13 -13.07 139.98
CA LEU A 324 -78.12 -12.07 140.36
C LEU A 324 -79.15 -12.62 141.37
N GLU A 325 -79.52 -13.91 141.26
CA GLU A 325 -80.42 -14.59 142.20
C GLU A 325 -79.76 -14.88 143.57
N THR A 326 -78.42 -14.87 143.63
CA THR A 326 -77.65 -15.12 144.87
C THR A 326 -77.02 -13.87 145.48
N MET A 327 -76.60 -12.86 144.71
CA MET A 327 -76.21 -11.54 145.21
C MET A 327 -77.36 -10.87 145.96
N THR A 328 -78.59 -10.97 145.44
CA THR A 328 -79.82 -10.51 146.12
C THR A 328 -80.03 -11.17 147.50
N ARG A 329 -79.41 -12.33 147.77
CA ARG A 329 -79.42 -13.03 149.06
C ARG A 329 -78.14 -12.85 149.90
N LYS A 330 -76.99 -12.57 149.30
CA LYS A 330 -75.68 -12.49 150.00
C LYS A 330 -75.16 -11.07 150.23
N ALA A 331 -75.71 -10.04 149.60
CA ALA A 331 -75.36 -8.64 149.86
C ALA A 331 -75.81 -8.11 151.24
N ARG A 332 -76.12 -8.99 152.20
CA ARG A 332 -76.70 -8.65 153.50
C ARG A 332 -75.80 -8.97 154.70
N ASP A 333 -74.90 -9.96 154.59
CA ASP A 333 -74.10 -10.49 155.70
C ASP A 333 -72.66 -10.83 155.22
N GLY A 334 -71.70 -9.90 155.34
CA GLY A 334 -70.34 -10.18 154.83
C GLY A 334 -69.25 -9.11 154.99
N ALA A 335 -69.39 -8.10 155.85
CA ALA A 335 -68.44 -6.98 155.94
C ALA A 335 -67.18 -7.25 156.82
N GLU A 336 -66.95 -8.48 157.25
CA GLU A 336 -66.05 -8.80 158.40
C GLU A 336 -64.81 -9.65 158.04
N ILE A 337 -64.50 -9.84 156.75
CA ILE A 337 -63.31 -10.62 156.30
C ILE A 337 -62.45 -9.83 155.29
N LEU A 338 -62.23 -8.54 155.56
CA LEU A 338 -61.27 -7.70 154.83
C LEU A 338 -60.06 -7.27 155.68
N GLU A 339 -60.12 -7.41 157.01
CA GLU A 339 -59.14 -6.79 157.92
C GLU A 339 -57.82 -7.58 158.07
N SER A 340 -57.87 -8.91 158.06
CA SER A 340 -56.68 -9.75 158.31
C SER A 340 -55.72 -9.85 157.11
N THR A 341 -56.25 -9.88 155.89
CA THR A 341 -55.45 -10.05 154.66
C THR A 341 -54.63 -8.81 154.29
N ALA A 342 -55.07 -7.61 154.72
CA ALA A 342 -54.46 -6.35 154.33
C ALA A 342 -53.05 -6.11 154.92
N LYS A 343 -52.62 -6.88 155.92
CA LYS A 343 -51.45 -6.54 156.75
C LYS A 343 -50.10 -7.01 156.19
N ASN A 344 -50.06 -7.71 155.05
CA ASN A 344 -48.86 -8.42 154.60
C ASN A 344 -48.54 -8.30 153.09
N SER A 345 -49.17 -7.36 152.38
CA SER A 345 -49.06 -7.22 150.90
C SER A 345 -48.32 -5.96 150.41
N GLY A 346 -48.03 -4.99 151.28
CA GLY A 346 -47.54 -3.66 150.88
C GLY A 346 -46.14 -3.62 150.26
N GLU A 347 -45.13 -4.17 150.93
CA GLU A 347 -43.72 -4.02 150.51
C GLU A 347 -43.41 -4.71 149.17
N VAL A 348 -43.88 -5.94 148.98
CA VAL A 348 -43.59 -6.74 147.77
C VAL A 348 -44.22 -6.14 146.52
N PHE A 349 -45.40 -5.51 146.65
CA PHE A 349 -46.05 -4.84 145.52
C PHE A 349 -45.29 -3.58 145.09
N LEU A 350 -44.81 -2.78 146.05
CA LEU A 350 -44.10 -1.53 145.75
C LEU A 350 -42.72 -1.78 145.10
N ASP A 351 -41.93 -2.72 145.60
CA ASP A 351 -40.63 -3.09 145.02
C ASP A 351 -40.76 -3.64 143.58
N ALA A 352 -41.80 -4.43 143.31
CA ALA A 352 -42.08 -4.95 141.97
C ALA A 352 -42.51 -3.84 140.99
N VAL A 353 -43.35 -2.90 141.44
CA VAL A 353 -43.82 -1.77 140.62
C VAL A 353 -42.69 -0.79 140.31
N ASP A 354 -41.81 -0.48 141.27
CA ASP A 354 -40.69 0.45 141.06
C ASP A 354 -39.65 -0.12 140.06
N LYS A 355 -39.35 -1.42 140.15
CA LYS A 355 -38.48 -2.11 139.18
C LYS A 355 -39.10 -2.17 137.78
N ALA A 356 -40.41 -2.39 137.67
CA ALA A 356 -41.12 -2.34 136.39
C ALA A 356 -41.12 -0.93 135.77
N LEU A 357 -41.29 0.12 136.59
CA LEU A 357 -41.17 1.51 136.17
C LEU A 357 -39.76 1.87 135.68
N GLY A 358 -38.72 1.39 136.37
CA GLY A 358 -37.33 1.53 135.93
C GLY A 358 -37.09 0.89 134.56
N GLN A 359 -37.44 -0.39 134.40
CA GLN A 359 -37.28 -1.11 133.14
C GLN A 359 -38.08 -0.48 131.98
N ALA A 360 -39.31 -0.02 132.24
CA ALA A 360 -40.11 0.69 131.24
C ALA A 360 -39.47 2.02 130.80
N LYS A 361 -38.82 2.73 131.73
CA LYS A 361 -38.12 3.99 131.46
C LYS A 361 -36.83 3.79 130.66
N ASP A 362 -36.03 2.77 130.98
CA ASP A 362 -34.82 2.44 130.22
C ASP A 362 -35.14 1.93 128.81
N LEU A 363 -36.24 1.16 128.67
CA LEU A 363 -36.77 0.77 127.36
C LEU A 363 -37.26 1.99 126.56
N ALA A 364 -37.96 2.94 127.19
CA ALA A 364 -38.41 4.17 126.52
C ALA A 364 -37.23 5.05 126.08
N ASN A 365 -36.21 5.23 126.93
CA ASN A 365 -35.01 5.98 126.61
C ASN A 365 -34.24 5.38 125.41
N SER A 366 -33.97 4.07 125.47
CA SER A 366 -33.23 3.37 124.40
C SER A 366 -34.03 3.22 123.10
N LEU A 367 -35.36 3.19 123.17
CA LEU A 367 -36.22 3.28 121.99
C LEU A 367 -36.19 4.70 121.38
N SER A 368 -36.20 5.74 122.21
CA SER A 368 -36.09 7.14 121.77
C SER A 368 -34.76 7.39 121.05
N GLU A 369 -33.65 7.01 121.67
CA GLU A 369 -32.30 7.15 121.11
C GLU A 369 -32.16 6.44 119.75
N ARG A 370 -32.59 5.18 119.66
CA ARG A 370 -32.60 4.42 118.39
C ARG A 370 -33.55 5.01 117.35
N SER A 371 -34.65 5.64 117.77
CA SER A 371 -35.57 6.32 116.84
C SER A 371 -34.95 7.59 116.25
N GLU A 372 -34.17 8.34 117.03
CA GLU A 372 -33.41 9.49 116.53
C GLU A 372 -32.27 9.07 115.59
N GLU A 373 -31.53 8.01 115.94
CA GLU A 373 -30.50 7.45 115.04
C GLU A 373 -31.10 6.97 113.71
N ALA A 374 -32.23 6.25 113.77
CA ALA A 374 -32.95 5.78 112.59
C ALA A 374 -33.50 6.95 111.75
N ALA A 375 -34.06 7.99 112.38
CA ALA A 375 -34.55 9.18 111.68
C ALA A 375 -33.41 9.89 110.94
N ARG A 376 -32.29 10.16 111.63
CA ARG A 376 -31.10 10.81 111.05
C ARG A 376 -30.45 9.94 109.96
N ALA A 377 -30.56 8.61 110.04
CA ALA A 377 -30.08 7.70 108.99
C ALA A 377 -30.98 7.73 107.74
N GLN A 378 -32.31 7.77 107.92
CA GLN A 378 -33.29 7.89 106.83
C GLN A 378 -33.20 9.27 106.14
N GLU A 379 -33.04 10.35 106.89
CA GLU A 379 -32.85 11.71 106.37
C GLU A 379 -31.63 11.78 105.43
N ARG A 380 -30.47 11.29 105.88
CA ARG A 380 -29.25 11.16 105.05
C ARG A 380 -29.38 10.16 103.90
N ALA A 381 -30.37 9.28 103.89
CA ALA A 381 -30.67 8.41 102.75
C ALA A 381 -31.53 9.13 101.71
N LEU A 382 -32.56 9.86 102.17
CA LEU A 382 -33.42 10.69 101.33
C LEU A 382 -32.65 11.83 100.64
N ASP A 383 -31.72 12.49 101.32
CA ASP A 383 -30.93 13.57 100.70
C ASP A 383 -29.96 13.03 99.63
N ARG A 384 -29.28 11.90 99.90
CA ARG A 384 -28.47 11.23 98.87
C ARG A 384 -29.31 10.75 97.69
N MET A 385 -30.57 10.33 97.90
CA MET A 385 -31.50 10.02 96.81
C MET A 385 -31.92 11.28 96.05
N ARG A 386 -32.14 12.42 96.72
CA ARG A 386 -32.49 13.71 96.07
C ARG A 386 -31.34 14.22 95.20
N ASP A 387 -30.11 14.17 95.69
CA ASP A 387 -28.94 14.64 94.95
C ASP A 387 -28.60 13.71 93.78
N ALA A 388 -28.70 12.38 93.97
CA ALA A 388 -28.59 11.43 92.86
C ALA A 388 -29.69 11.63 91.80
N ALA A 389 -30.93 11.92 92.22
CA ALA A 389 -32.03 12.21 91.31
C ALA A 389 -31.90 13.58 90.61
N ARG A 390 -31.15 14.54 91.18
CA ARG A 390 -30.81 15.81 90.50
C ARG A 390 -29.73 15.57 89.44
N ALA A 391 -28.62 14.94 89.81
CA ALA A 391 -27.54 14.63 88.88
C ALA A 391 -28.01 13.74 87.71
N ALA A 392 -28.93 12.80 87.96
CA ALA A 392 -29.54 11.97 86.92
C ALA A 392 -30.51 12.74 85.99
N ARG A 393 -31.03 13.91 86.42
CA ARG A 393 -31.80 14.81 85.55
C ARG A 393 -30.88 15.69 84.72
N GLU A 394 -29.89 16.34 85.34
CA GLU A 394 -28.91 17.18 84.66
C GLU A 394 -28.20 16.39 83.54
N ALA A 395 -27.75 15.16 83.83
CA ALA A 395 -27.15 14.27 82.82
C ALA A 395 -28.14 13.80 81.73
N ALA A 396 -29.44 13.74 82.02
CA ALA A 396 -30.46 13.39 81.02
C ALA A 396 -30.86 14.59 80.14
N GLU A 397 -30.83 15.80 80.69
CA GLU A 397 -31.05 17.05 79.97
C GLU A 397 -29.85 17.37 79.05
N GLU A 398 -28.62 17.22 79.55
CA GLU A 398 -27.37 17.35 78.76
C GLU A 398 -27.26 16.28 77.66
N ALA A 399 -27.66 15.03 77.95
CA ALA A 399 -27.81 13.99 76.92
C ALA A 399 -28.90 14.34 75.89
N GLY A 400 -30.01 14.94 76.31
CA GLY A 400 -31.09 15.40 75.44
C GLY A 400 -30.65 16.51 74.48
N GLU A 401 -29.95 17.53 74.98
CA GLU A 401 -29.42 18.62 74.15
C GLU A 401 -28.34 18.14 73.17
N SER A 402 -27.43 17.28 73.61
CA SER A 402 -26.39 16.73 72.73
C SER A 402 -26.94 15.80 71.64
N LEU A 403 -27.94 14.96 71.97
CA LEU A 403 -28.66 14.15 70.96
C LEU A 403 -29.45 15.02 69.98
N LYS A 404 -30.11 16.08 70.47
CA LYS A 404 -30.83 17.01 69.58
C LYS A 404 -29.88 17.70 68.61
N LYS A 405 -28.76 18.22 69.11
CA LYS A 405 -27.73 18.87 68.29
C LYS A 405 -27.13 17.91 67.26
N GLN A 406 -26.91 16.65 67.61
CA GLN A 406 -26.48 15.62 66.65
C GLN A 406 -27.55 15.30 65.59
N ALA A 407 -28.83 15.39 65.92
CA ALA A 407 -29.91 15.26 64.94
C ALA A 407 -29.95 16.46 63.98
N ASP A 408 -29.86 17.69 64.51
CA ASP A 408 -29.82 18.94 63.73
C ASP A 408 -28.60 18.94 62.76
N ASP A 409 -27.41 18.57 63.25
CA ASP A 409 -26.17 18.43 62.46
C ASP A 409 -26.29 17.33 61.37
N ALA A 410 -26.99 16.23 61.66
CA ALA A 410 -27.21 15.12 60.73
C ALA A 410 -28.25 15.45 59.66
N GLU A 411 -29.32 16.18 60.00
CA GLU A 411 -30.32 16.66 59.04
C GLU A 411 -29.69 17.66 58.06
N ALA A 412 -28.94 18.65 58.57
CA ALA A 412 -28.18 19.57 57.73
C ALA A 412 -27.11 18.87 56.87
N ALA A 413 -26.56 17.73 57.31
CA ALA A 413 -25.63 16.93 56.51
C ALA A 413 -26.36 16.13 55.42
N LEU A 414 -27.54 15.58 55.72
CA LEU A 414 -28.38 14.86 54.77
C LEU A 414 -28.89 15.80 53.66
N GLU A 415 -29.24 17.04 54.00
CA GLU A 415 -29.66 18.06 53.03
C GLU A 415 -28.52 18.42 52.06
N ARG A 416 -27.31 18.70 52.57
CA ARG A 416 -26.12 18.92 51.72
C ARG A 416 -25.76 17.72 50.84
N VAL A 417 -25.98 16.49 51.33
CA VAL A 417 -25.77 15.26 50.53
C VAL A 417 -26.88 15.08 49.49
N SER A 418 -28.12 15.45 49.78
CA SER A 418 -29.23 15.35 48.82
C SER A 418 -29.11 16.38 47.70
N GLU A 419 -28.77 17.64 48.02
CA GLU A 419 -28.55 18.71 47.06
C GLU A 419 -27.37 18.40 46.11
N SER A 420 -26.21 18.04 46.67
CA SER A 420 -25.04 17.65 45.86
C SER A 420 -25.28 16.36 45.05
N GLY A 421 -26.06 15.41 45.59
CA GLY A 421 -26.53 14.25 44.85
C GLY A 421 -27.44 14.62 43.67
N PHE A 422 -28.31 15.61 43.84
CA PHE A 422 -29.22 16.09 42.79
C PHE A 422 -28.48 16.88 41.70
N GLU A 423 -27.50 17.72 42.06
CA GLU A 423 -26.61 18.37 41.09
C GLU A 423 -25.81 17.33 40.28
N VAL A 424 -25.21 16.34 40.94
CA VAL A 424 -24.44 15.27 40.27
C VAL A 424 -25.33 14.45 39.35
N ALA A 425 -26.54 14.08 39.79
CA ALA A 425 -27.50 13.35 38.96
C ALA A 425 -27.90 14.16 37.72
N ARG A 426 -28.28 15.43 37.89
CA ARG A 426 -28.66 16.33 36.79
C ARG A 426 -27.52 16.54 35.80
N ARG A 427 -26.32 16.83 36.29
CA ARG A 427 -25.12 17.06 35.46
C ARG A 427 -24.68 15.80 34.71
N SER A 428 -24.95 14.62 35.28
CA SER A 428 -24.76 13.32 34.62
C SER A 428 -25.78 13.10 33.51
N ASP A 429 -27.07 13.40 33.72
CA ASP A 429 -28.10 13.29 32.68
C ASP A 429 -27.87 14.27 31.52
N GLU A 430 -27.55 15.54 31.82
CA GLU A 430 -27.21 16.55 30.80
C GLU A 430 -26.00 16.09 29.95
N ALA A 431 -24.99 15.47 30.57
CA ALA A 431 -23.83 14.89 29.86
C ALA A 431 -24.19 13.61 29.07
N TYR A 432 -25.11 12.77 29.58
CA TYR A 432 -25.61 11.59 28.88
C TYR A 432 -26.40 11.96 27.64
N GLN A 433 -27.32 12.94 27.73
CA GLN A 433 -28.09 13.42 26.60
C GLN A 433 -27.24 14.17 25.57
N ALA A 434 -26.19 14.88 26.00
CA ALA A 434 -25.22 15.47 25.07
C ALA A 434 -24.52 14.39 24.23
N ARG A 435 -24.05 13.31 24.88
CA ARG A 435 -23.43 12.17 24.19
C ARG A 435 -24.41 11.36 23.34
N LEU A 436 -25.68 11.27 23.74
CA LEU A 436 -26.71 10.60 22.94
C LEU A 436 -26.93 11.33 21.61
N ARG A 437 -27.07 12.66 21.65
CA ARG A 437 -27.19 13.50 20.44
C ARG A 437 -25.93 13.46 19.56
N GLU A 438 -24.75 13.43 20.16
CA GLU A 438 -23.49 13.24 19.44
C GLU A 438 -23.43 11.87 18.74
N ALA A 439 -23.91 10.81 19.39
CA ALA A 439 -24.00 9.47 18.80
C ALA A 439 -25.07 9.39 17.68
N GLU A 440 -26.22 10.04 17.84
CA GLU A 440 -27.27 10.16 16.82
C GLU A 440 -26.75 10.88 15.56
N ASP A 441 -26.08 12.03 15.74
CA ASP A 441 -25.48 12.81 14.65
C ASP A 441 -24.35 12.04 13.95
N LEU A 442 -23.45 11.39 14.71
CA LEU A 442 -22.43 10.50 14.14
C LEU A 442 -23.04 9.32 13.37
N THR A 443 -24.16 8.77 13.83
CA THR A 443 -24.88 7.68 13.14
C THR A 443 -25.50 8.17 11.83
N ALA A 444 -26.19 9.31 11.84
CA ALA A 444 -26.78 9.91 10.64
C ALA A 444 -25.70 10.29 9.59
N ARG A 445 -24.54 10.80 10.05
CA ARG A 445 -23.38 11.05 9.17
C ARG A 445 -22.80 9.76 8.59
N ALA A 446 -22.72 8.69 9.38
CA ALA A 446 -22.22 7.39 8.92
C ALA A 446 -23.18 6.73 7.92
N GLU A 447 -24.50 6.81 8.16
CA GLU A 447 -25.53 6.35 7.23
C GLU A 447 -25.46 7.08 5.89
N LYS A 448 -25.40 8.44 5.92
CA LYS A 448 -25.23 9.25 4.71
C LYS A 448 -23.93 8.96 3.96
N ALA A 449 -22.81 8.80 4.68
CA ALA A 449 -21.53 8.44 4.06
C ALA A 449 -21.55 7.02 3.46
N ALA A 450 -22.28 6.08 4.06
CA ALA A 450 -22.48 4.75 3.50
C ALA A 450 -23.36 4.77 2.24
N GLU A 451 -24.38 5.63 2.19
CA GLU A 451 -25.22 5.81 1.00
C GLU A 451 -24.46 6.50 -0.15
N GLU A 452 -23.72 7.58 0.14
CA GLU A 452 -22.83 8.24 -0.83
C GLU A 452 -21.75 7.27 -1.38
N ALA A 453 -21.16 6.44 -0.52
CA ALA A 453 -20.22 5.40 -0.93
C ALA A 453 -20.90 4.30 -1.76
N ALA A 454 -22.12 3.88 -1.41
CA ALA A 454 -22.88 2.89 -2.17
C ALA A 454 -23.28 3.40 -3.57
N GLU A 455 -23.65 4.68 -3.68
CA GLU A 455 -23.94 5.31 -4.97
C GLU A 455 -22.66 5.46 -5.81
N ALA A 456 -21.55 5.89 -5.21
CA ALA A 456 -20.25 5.93 -5.89
C ALA A 456 -19.81 4.55 -6.41
N VAL A 457 -19.96 3.48 -5.62
CA VAL A 457 -19.66 2.11 -6.03
C VAL A 457 -20.60 1.62 -7.15
N ARG A 458 -21.90 1.94 -7.08
CA ARG A 458 -22.86 1.64 -8.16
C ARG A 458 -22.47 2.35 -9.46
N LYS A 459 -22.08 3.62 -9.38
CA LYS A 459 -21.61 4.40 -10.53
C LYS A 459 -20.33 3.79 -11.13
N GLN A 460 -19.31 3.52 -10.30
CA GLN A 460 -18.06 2.86 -10.72
C GLN A 460 -18.32 1.52 -11.40
N LEU A 461 -19.24 0.71 -10.87
CA LEU A 461 -19.66 -0.57 -11.48
C LEU A 461 -20.38 -0.35 -12.81
N SER A 462 -21.24 0.67 -12.95
CA SER A 462 -21.89 0.97 -14.22
C SER A 462 -20.90 1.41 -15.31
N GLU A 463 -19.97 2.31 -14.97
CA GLU A 463 -18.95 2.83 -15.91
C GLU A 463 -17.97 1.73 -16.35
N THR A 464 -17.57 0.83 -15.43
CA THR A 464 -16.70 -0.32 -15.76
C THR A 464 -17.43 -1.41 -16.55
N LEU A 465 -18.70 -1.71 -16.25
CA LEU A 465 -19.52 -2.62 -17.05
C LEU A 465 -19.75 -2.09 -18.47
N ASP A 466 -19.99 -0.79 -18.64
CA ASP A 466 -20.15 -0.19 -19.97
C ASP A 466 -18.82 -0.04 -20.71
N ALA A 467 -17.69 0.12 -20.01
CA ALA A 467 -16.36 -0.02 -20.62
C ALA A 467 -16.11 -1.44 -21.13
N ALA A 468 -16.39 -2.47 -20.31
CA ALA A 468 -16.26 -3.87 -20.70
C ALA A 468 -17.21 -4.24 -21.87
N ARG A 469 -18.43 -3.69 -21.90
CA ARG A 469 -19.36 -3.84 -23.04
C ARG A 469 -18.86 -3.19 -24.32
N ARG A 470 -18.22 -2.01 -24.24
CA ARG A 470 -17.61 -1.35 -25.40
C ARG A 470 -16.44 -2.17 -25.94
N GLU A 471 -15.55 -2.65 -25.09
CA GLU A 471 -14.41 -3.46 -25.52
C GLU A 471 -14.84 -4.83 -26.07
N SER A 472 -15.85 -5.47 -25.46
CA SER A 472 -16.44 -6.72 -25.98
C SER A 472 -17.02 -6.54 -27.39
N ARG A 473 -17.71 -5.42 -27.67
CA ARG A 473 -18.22 -5.12 -29.01
C ARG A 473 -17.09 -4.85 -30.01
N ARG A 474 -16.05 -4.14 -29.58
CA ARG A 474 -14.86 -3.91 -30.40
C ARG A 474 -14.18 -5.22 -30.79
N ILE A 475 -14.02 -6.15 -29.85
CA ILE A 475 -13.48 -7.48 -30.12
C ILE A 475 -14.39 -8.25 -31.09
N GLU A 476 -15.72 -8.12 -30.97
CA GLU A 476 -16.70 -8.73 -31.88
C GLU A 476 -16.63 -8.13 -33.30
N ASP A 477 -16.48 -6.80 -33.43
CA ASP A 477 -16.26 -6.09 -34.70
C ASP A 477 -14.91 -6.48 -35.34
N GLU A 478 -13.82 -6.56 -34.57
CA GLU A 478 -12.49 -6.97 -35.04
C GLU A 478 -12.47 -8.45 -35.46
N LEU A 479 -13.18 -9.34 -34.74
CA LEU A 479 -13.40 -10.74 -35.14
C LEU A 479 -14.27 -10.86 -36.39
N SER A 480 -15.31 -10.03 -36.54
CA SER A 480 -16.15 -9.96 -37.74
C SER A 480 -15.33 -9.51 -38.96
N GLY A 481 -14.50 -8.49 -38.79
CA GLY A 481 -13.56 -8.01 -39.82
C GLY A 481 -12.47 -9.02 -40.18
N LEU A 482 -11.99 -9.82 -39.22
CA LEU A 482 -11.11 -10.96 -39.48
C LEU A 482 -11.82 -12.07 -40.25
N ARG A 483 -13.09 -12.36 -39.90
CA ARG A 483 -13.90 -13.37 -40.57
C ARG A 483 -14.16 -13.02 -42.03
N SER A 484 -14.61 -11.80 -42.35
CA SER A 484 -14.76 -11.35 -43.75
C SER A 484 -13.44 -11.49 -44.51
N LYS A 485 -12.32 -11.00 -43.98
CA LYS A 485 -11.01 -11.12 -44.63
C LYS A 485 -10.59 -12.57 -44.90
N LEU A 486 -10.99 -13.53 -44.05
CA LEU A 486 -10.74 -14.97 -44.27
C LEU A 486 -11.71 -15.59 -45.29
N GLU A 487 -12.93 -15.08 -45.38
CA GLU A 487 -13.97 -15.51 -46.33
C GLU A 487 -13.69 -14.95 -47.75
N ASP A 488 -13.17 -13.73 -47.83
CA ASP A 488 -12.75 -13.04 -49.07
C ASP A 488 -11.35 -13.46 -49.57
N ALA A 489 -10.46 -13.95 -48.68
CA ALA A 489 -9.10 -14.39 -49.01
C ALA A 489 -8.97 -15.35 -50.22
N PRO A 490 -9.77 -16.43 -50.36
CA PRO A 490 -9.67 -17.32 -51.52
C PRO A 490 -10.01 -16.62 -52.85
N ASP A 491 -10.92 -15.64 -52.86
CA ASP A 491 -11.27 -14.90 -54.07
C ASP A 491 -10.28 -13.77 -54.38
N ALA A 492 -9.73 -13.10 -53.36
CA ALA A 492 -8.58 -12.22 -53.53
C ALA A 492 -7.35 -12.97 -54.10
N ALA A 493 -7.10 -14.20 -53.65
CA ALA A 493 -6.04 -15.06 -54.19
C ALA A 493 -6.33 -15.51 -55.65
N ARG A 494 -7.59 -15.83 -55.98
CA ARG A 494 -8.02 -16.14 -57.36
C ARG A 494 -7.87 -14.93 -58.28
N ASP A 495 -8.20 -13.72 -57.83
CA ASP A 495 -8.09 -12.51 -58.65
C ASP A 495 -6.64 -12.05 -58.82
N ALA A 496 -5.79 -12.22 -57.80
CA ALA A 496 -4.34 -12.09 -57.96
C ALA A 496 -3.77 -13.11 -58.97
N ALA A 497 -4.25 -14.36 -58.95
CA ALA A 497 -3.86 -15.38 -59.93
C ALA A 497 -4.34 -15.04 -61.36
N LYS A 498 -5.58 -14.56 -61.53
CA LYS A 498 -6.10 -14.05 -62.82
C LYS A 498 -5.31 -12.83 -63.31
N ALA A 499 -4.89 -11.93 -62.42
CA ALA A 499 -4.07 -10.78 -62.77
C ALA A 499 -2.69 -11.23 -63.28
N MET A 500 -2.00 -12.12 -62.54
CA MET A 500 -0.74 -12.70 -63.01
C MET A 500 -0.89 -13.48 -64.32
N GLN A 501 -1.99 -14.21 -64.51
CA GLN A 501 -2.29 -14.88 -65.77
C GLN A 501 -2.44 -13.88 -66.93
N ARG A 502 -3.20 -12.78 -66.75
CA ARG A 502 -3.33 -11.74 -67.77
C ARG A 502 -1.99 -11.09 -68.11
N THR A 503 -1.19 -10.70 -67.11
CA THR A 503 0.14 -10.12 -67.36
C THR A 503 1.07 -11.09 -68.10
N LEU A 504 0.91 -12.41 -67.87
CA LEU A 504 1.62 -13.44 -68.62
C LEU A 504 1.07 -13.63 -70.04
N GLU A 505 -0.24 -13.58 -70.24
CA GLU A 505 -0.90 -13.66 -71.55
C GLU A 505 -0.57 -12.44 -72.42
N ASP A 506 -0.67 -11.23 -71.87
CA ASP A 506 -0.28 -9.96 -72.51
C ASP A 506 1.22 -9.96 -72.84
N GLY A 507 2.07 -10.39 -71.90
CA GLY A 507 3.51 -10.50 -72.10
C GLY A 507 3.89 -11.53 -73.17
N LEU A 508 3.22 -12.68 -73.22
CA LEU A 508 3.41 -13.69 -74.27
C LEU A 508 2.88 -13.21 -75.63
N ALA A 509 1.76 -12.47 -75.65
CA ALA A 509 1.22 -11.87 -76.86
C ALA A 509 2.19 -10.83 -77.44
N GLN A 510 2.70 -9.93 -76.62
CA GLN A 510 3.69 -8.92 -77.03
C GLN A 510 5.03 -9.55 -77.47
N LEU A 511 5.47 -10.63 -76.82
CA LEU A 511 6.68 -11.36 -77.20
C LEU A 511 6.48 -12.11 -78.53
N ASN A 512 5.31 -12.71 -78.74
CA ASN A 512 4.94 -13.35 -80.02
C ASN A 512 4.78 -12.31 -81.15
N GLU A 513 4.14 -11.17 -80.90
CA GLU A 513 4.06 -10.05 -81.84
C GLU A 513 5.47 -9.56 -82.22
N THR A 514 6.34 -9.32 -81.23
CA THR A 514 7.73 -8.92 -81.47
C THR A 514 8.49 -9.98 -82.29
N ALA A 515 8.31 -11.27 -82.00
CA ALA A 515 8.92 -12.35 -82.76
C ALA A 515 8.36 -12.46 -84.20
N GLN A 516 7.07 -12.20 -84.40
CA GLN A 516 6.43 -12.19 -85.70
C GLN A 516 6.86 -10.98 -86.53
N THR A 517 6.86 -9.77 -85.96
CA THR A 517 7.43 -8.56 -86.59
C THR A 517 8.91 -8.76 -86.95
N ALA A 518 9.71 -9.37 -86.08
CA ALA A 518 11.11 -9.70 -86.39
C ALA A 518 11.22 -10.75 -87.52
N SER A 519 10.32 -11.73 -87.59
CA SER A 519 10.29 -12.72 -88.68
C SER A 519 9.82 -12.11 -90.01
N ASP A 520 8.89 -11.15 -89.99
CA ASP A 520 8.40 -10.48 -91.20
C ASP A 520 9.40 -9.42 -91.68
N GLN A 521 10.06 -8.69 -90.77
CA GLN A 521 11.24 -7.89 -91.10
C GLN A 521 12.37 -8.75 -91.70
N ALA A 522 12.60 -9.97 -91.19
CA ALA A 522 13.58 -10.88 -91.79
C ALA A 522 13.16 -11.36 -93.20
N ARG A 523 11.86 -11.55 -93.46
CA ARG A 523 11.32 -11.86 -94.80
C ARG A 523 11.44 -10.67 -95.75
N ASP A 524 11.13 -9.46 -95.30
CA ASP A 524 11.27 -8.24 -96.08
C ASP A 524 12.74 -7.94 -96.38
N ILE A 525 13.65 -8.21 -95.43
CA ILE A 525 15.10 -8.13 -95.66
C ILE A 525 15.56 -9.16 -96.70
N ASP A 526 15.08 -10.41 -96.66
CA ASP A 526 15.42 -11.40 -97.70
C ASP A 526 14.79 -11.06 -99.05
N ALA A 527 13.55 -10.59 -99.08
CA ALA A 527 12.88 -10.13 -100.29
C ALA A 527 13.59 -8.92 -100.92
N LEU A 528 14.02 -7.95 -100.10
CA LEU A 528 14.87 -6.84 -100.52
C LEU A 528 16.25 -7.33 -100.96
N PHE A 529 16.84 -8.32 -100.31
CA PHE A 529 18.12 -8.91 -100.70
C PHE A 529 18.03 -9.64 -102.05
N GLN A 530 17.01 -10.47 -102.27
CA GLN A 530 16.75 -11.13 -103.55
C GLN A 530 16.35 -10.15 -104.65
N SER A 531 15.57 -9.11 -104.33
CA SER A 531 15.25 -8.01 -105.24
C SER A 531 16.52 -7.26 -105.65
N ARG A 532 17.37 -6.89 -104.69
CA ARG A 532 18.64 -6.18 -104.91
C ARG A 532 19.70 -7.05 -105.58
N ILE A 533 19.66 -8.38 -105.42
CA ILE A 533 20.45 -9.33 -106.23
C ILE A 533 19.95 -9.32 -107.67
N ARG A 534 18.64 -9.46 -107.90
CA ARG A 534 18.06 -9.44 -109.26
C ARG A 534 18.34 -8.12 -109.96
N GLN A 535 18.15 -7.00 -109.26
CA GLN A 535 18.43 -5.65 -109.72
C GLN A 535 19.93 -5.41 -109.92
N ASN A 536 20.84 -6.03 -109.15
CA ASN A 536 22.28 -6.02 -109.44
C ASN A 536 22.63 -6.88 -110.66
N TYR A 537 21.96 -8.02 -110.90
CA TYR A 537 22.18 -8.79 -112.13
C TYR A 537 21.63 -8.08 -113.37
N GLU A 538 20.50 -7.37 -113.25
CA GLU A 538 19.97 -6.50 -114.28
C GLU A 538 20.85 -5.27 -114.52
N LEU A 539 21.35 -4.61 -113.46
CA LEU A 539 22.30 -3.50 -113.55
C LEU A 539 23.67 -3.96 -114.09
N LEU A 540 24.16 -5.15 -113.72
CA LEU A 540 25.39 -5.70 -114.28
C LEU A 540 25.21 -6.08 -115.75
N SER A 541 24.02 -6.54 -116.15
CA SER A 541 23.64 -6.77 -117.54
C SER A 541 23.56 -5.46 -118.34
N ASP A 542 22.86 -4.43 -117.83
CA ASP A 542 22.79 -3.11 -118.47
C ASP A 542 24.15 -2.42 -118.49
N PHE A 543 24.95 -2.54 -117.43
CA PHE A 543 26.31 -2.01 -117.37
C PHE A 543 27.27 -2.73 -118.32
N ILE A 544 27.14 -4.04 -118.53
CA ILE A 544 27.89 -4.76 -119.59
C ILE A 544 27.44 -4.32 -120.99
N LEU A 545 26.13 -4.08 -121.20
CA LEU A 545 25.61 -3.52 -122.45
C LEU A 545 26.05 -2.06 -122.69
N ARG A 546 26.27 -1.30 -121.62
CA ARG A 546 26.50 0.16 -121.65
C ARG A 546 27.97 0.55 -121.53
N MET A 547 28.81 -0.22 -120.85
CA MET A 547 30.28 -0.17 -120.98
C MET A 547 30.76 -0.72 -122.34
N GLY A 548 29.89 -1.39 -123.09
CA GLY A 548 30.08 -1.64 -124.53
C GLY A 548 30.00 -0.37 -125.40
N ALA A 549 29.53 0.77 -124.87
CA ALA A 549 29.22 1.95 -125.67
C ALA A 549 29.56 3.31 -125.01
N VAL A 550 30.46 4.04 -125.66
CA VAL A 550 30.81 5.47 -125.46
C VAL A 550 31.70 5.80 -124.25
N ALA A 551 32.94 6.18 -124.55
CA ALA A 551 33.83 6.90 -123.65
C ALA A 551 33.63 8.42 -123.75
N GLY A 552 33.88 9.16 -122.66
CA GLY A 552 34.22 10.60 -122.74
C GLY A 552 33.56 11.58 -121.76
N GLY A 553 34.10 11.67 -120.53
CA GLY A 553 34.53 12.94 -119.92
C GLY A 553 33.53 14.00 -119.39
N HIS A 554 33.91 14.55 -118.22
CA HIS A 554 33.63 15.91 -117.69
C HIS A 554 32.42 16.20 -116.78
N LYS A 555 32.69 16.06 -115.46
CA LYS A 555 32.49 17.05 -114.37
C LYS A 555 31.06 17.57 -114.03
N PRO A 556 30.87 18.22 -112.85
CA PRO A 556 29.71 17.89 -111.99
C PRO A 556 28.55 18.88 -112.08
N LEU A 557 27.43 18.50 -111.46
CA LEU A 557 26.28 19.35 -111.17
C LEU A 557 26.01 19.40 -109.66
N ASP A 558 25.86 20.61 -109.14
CA ASP A 558 25.27 20.90 -107.83
C ASP A 558 23.74 20.69 -107.90
N LEU A 559 23.15 19.99 -106.93
CA LEU A 559 21.70 19.99 -106.72
C LEU A 559 21.39 20.00 -105.21
N ASN A 560 20.68 21.06 -104.80
CA ASN A 560 20.29 21.32 -103.42
C ASN A 560 18.76 21.31 -103.32
N ILE A 561 18.19 20.32 -102.62
CA ILE A 561 16.80 20.11 -102.12
C ILE A 561 16.97 18.88 -101.19
N ASN A 562 16.91 18.90 -99.86
CA ASN A 562 16.06 19.56 -98.85
C ASN A 562 14.70 18.84 -98.60
N GLU A 563 14.31 18.81 -97.31
CA GLU A 563 13.02 18.29 -96.76
C GLU A 563 12.91 16.75 -96.80
N LEU A 564 12.43 16.02 -95.78
CA LEU A 564 11.42 16.29 -94.74
C LEU A 564 11.93 15.95 -93.28
N PRO A 565 11.14 16.14 -92.18
CA PRO A 565 11.59 17.02 -91.09
C PRO A 565 11.86 16.38 -89.71
N ASP A 566 12.52 17.17 -88.84
CA ASP A 566 12.72 16.94 -87.40
C ASP A 566 11.53 17.50 -86.56
N PRO A 567 10.82 16.68 -85.76
CA PRO A 567 9.56 17.08 -85.12
C PRO A 567 9.67 17.45 -83.62
N LEU A 568 10.48 18.44 -83.22
CA LEU A 568 10.54 18.86 -81.79
C LEU A 568 10.87 20.36 -81.48
N SER A 569 10.20 21.36 -82.09
CA SER A 569 10.34 22.76 -81.62
C SER A 569 9.20 23.78 -81.94
N ALA A 570 8.16 23.83 -81.10
CA ALA A 570 7.30 25.01 -80.89
C ALA A 570 6.72 24.95 -79.46
N ARG A 571 6.97 25.83 -78.48
CA ARG A 571 7.08 27.31 -78.34
C ARG A 571 5.80 27.91 -77.70
N ARG A 572 6.00 28.76 -76.69
CA ARG A 572 4.97 29.39 -75.81
C ARG A 572 4.30 30.62 -76.44
N LYS A 573 3.20 31.09 -75.79
CA LYS A 573 2.52 32.41 -75.87
C LYS A 573 1.65 32.63 -77.14
N ASP A 574 0.39 33.12 -77.12
CA ASP A 574 -0.60 33.61 -76.10
C ASP A 574 -2.07 33.34 -76.62
N GLU A 575 -3.24 33.90 -76.21
CA GLU A 575 -3.71 34.95 -75.25
C GLU A 575 -5.24 34.81 -74.96
N ASP A 576 -5.81 35.63 -74.05
CA ASP A 576 -7.21 36.12 -73.88
C ASP A 576 -8.50 35.23 -73.93
N ALA A 577 -9.06 34.95 -72.72
CA ALA A 577 -10.41 35.29 -72.17
C ALA A 577 -11.75 35.04 -72.94
N PRO A 578 -12.96 34.98 -72.28
CA PRO A 578 -13.29 35.25 -70.86
C PRO A 578 -14.23 34.25 -70.10
N ARG A 579 -14.13 34.30 -68.75
CA ARG A 579 -15.10 33.99 -67.65
C ARG A 579 -16.42 33.23 -67.92
N LYS A 580 -16.66 32.15 -67.12
CA LYS A 580 -17.80 32.06 -66.16
C LYS A 580 -17.70 30.91 -65.12
N ASP A 581 -18.13 31.23 -63.89
CA ASP A 581 -18.81 30.45 -62.83
C ASP A 581 -18.50 28.95 -62.55
N GLY A 582 -18.08 28.60 -61.32
CA GLY A 582 -18.52 27.34 -60.66
C GLY A 582 -17.56 26.51 -59.76
N ILE A 583 -17.66 26.70 -58.43
CA ILE A 583 -17.57 25.67 -57.35
C ILE A 583 -16.23 24.95 -57.01
N ASP A 584 -15.73 25.27 -55.81
CA ASP A 584 -14.97 24.49 -54.79
C ASP A 584 -13.86 23.46 -55.12
N LYS A 585 -12.64 23.72 -54.61
CA LYS A 585 -12.20 23.16 -53.29
C LYS A 585 -10.93 23.83 -52.72
N LYS A 586 -10.71 23.60 -51.41
CA LYS A 586 -9.63 24.12 -50.53
C LYS A 586 -8.31 23.31 -50.69
N PRO A 587 -7.12 23.75 -50.19
CA PRO A 587 -6.91 24.48 -48.94
C PRO A 587 -6.01 25.74 -48.96
N THR A 588 -6.20 26.58 -47.94
CA THR A 588 -5.40 27.79 -47.64
C THR A 588 -4.40 27.53 -46.52
N SER A 589 -3.18 28.05 -46.64
CA SER A 589 -2.17 28.06 -45.58
C SER A 589 -2.54 29.02 -44.43
N LYS A 590 -2.59 28.52 -43.20
CA LYS A 590 -2.45 29.31 -41.96
C LYS A 590 -2.07 28.38 -40.79
N ARG A 591 -0.78 28.33 -40.44
CA ARG A 591 -0.24 27.65 -39.25
C ARG A 591 0.90 28.48 -38.66
N LEU A 592 0.55 29.53 -37.92
CA LEU A 592 1.46 30.39 -37.15
C LEU A 592 0.65 31.34 -36.22
N GLU A 593 -0.33 30.80 -35.48
CA GLU A 593 -1.25 31.63 -34.66
C GLU A 593 -1.94 30.83 -33.53
N SER A 594 -1.19 29.92 -32.87
CA SER A 594 -1.71 29.05 -31.78
C SER A 594 -0.91 29.11 -30.47
N GLU A 595 0.41 29.30 -30.50
CA GLU A 595 1.32 29.24 -29.32
C GLU A 595 1.25 30.47 -28.38
N LYS A 596 0.10 31.14 -28.31
CA LYS A 596 -0.16 32.32 -27.47
C LYS A 596 -1.56 32.35 -26.84
N ARG A 597 -2.13 31.17 -26.53
CA ARG A 597 -3.38 31.05 -25.75
C ARG A 597 -3.28 30.18 -24.51
N ASP A 598 -2.21 29.40 -24.38
CA ASP A 598 -2.09 28.42 -23.32
C ASP A 598 -1.37 28.98 -22.07
N GLU A 599 -0.52 30.01 -22.23
CA GLU A 599 0.15 30.73 -21.13
C GLU A 599 -0.85 31.53 -20.27
N ASP A 600 -1.82 32.21 -20.89
CA ASP A 600 -2.84 33.02 -20.19
C ASP A 600 -3.78 32.16 -19.32
N TRP A 601 -3.99 30.88 -19.66
CA TRP A 601 -4.93 30.00 -18.95
C TRP A 601 -4.39 29.51 -17.61
N GLU A 602 -3.12 29.12 -17.53
CA GLU A 602 -2.49 28.79 -16.24
C GLU A 602 -2.25 30.05 -15.39
N ALA A 603 -1.93 31.20 -16.00
CA ALA A 603 -1.81 32.47 -15.27
C ALA A 603 -3.11 32.83 -14.52
N ALA A 604 -4.27 32.70 -15.17
CA ALA A 604 -5.57 32.91 -14.55
C ALA A 604 -5.82 31.95 -13.36
N LYS A 605 -5.52 30.65 -13.52
CA LYS A 605 -5.67 29.64 -12.46
C LYS A 605 -4.69 29.79 -11.29
N VAL A 606 -3.56 30.47 -11.48
CA VAL A 606 -2.60 30.76 -10.40
C VAL A 606 -3.09 31.91 -9.53
N GLU A 607 -3.65 32.97 -10.12
CA GLU A 607 -4.27 34.07 -9.35
C GLU A 607 -5.57 33.64 -8.65
N GLU A 608 -6.40 32.81 -9.28
CA GLU A 608 -7.60 32.23 -8.64
C GLU A 608 -7.23 31.41 -7.38
N ARG A 609 -6.22 30.54 -7.49
CA ARG A 609 -5.69 29.74 -6.36
C ARG A 609 -4.97 30.59 -5.29
N LYS A 610 -4.43 31.78 -5.63
CA LYS A 610 -3.97 32.76 -4.63
C LYS A 610 -5.13 33.44 -3.90
N ALA A 611 -6.16 33.86 -4.63
CA ALA A 611 -7.33 34.51 -4.06
C ALA A 611 -8.10 33.59 -3.09
N GLU A 612 -8.22 32.30 -3.41
CA GLU A 612 -8.82 31.32 -2.49
C GLU A 612 -7.94 31.06 -1.25
N ARG A 613 -6.61 30.98 -1.42
CA ARG A 613 -5.66 30.89 -0.30
C ARG A 613 -5.67 32.14 0.60
N ALA A 614 -5.98 33.31 0.07
CA ALA A 614 -6.17 34.53 0.86
C ALA A 614 -7.45 34.44 1.70
N ARG A 615 -8.59 34.04 1.10
CA ARG A 615 -9.87 33.90 1.83
C ARG A 615 -9.79 32.93 3.01
N ARG A 616 -9.18 31.75 2.82
CA ARG A 616 -8.96 30.77 3.91
C ARG A 616 -8.05 31.27 5.05
N LYS A 617 -7.39 32.43 4.91
CA LYS A 617 -6.45 32.95 5.91
C LYS A 617 -7.06 33.93 6.92
N ASP A 618 -8.24 34.50 6.64
CA ASP A 618 -8.94 35.38 7.57
C ASP A 618 -9.96 34.63 8.47
N GLU A 619 -10.42 33.44 8.08
CA GLU A 619 -11.39 32.62 8.85
C GLU A 619 -10.81 31.97 10.12
N THR A 620 -9.51 32.15 10.41
CA THR A 620 -8.80 31.51 11.53
C THR A 620 -8.33 32.46 12.63
N LYS A 621 -9.06 33.56 12.85
CA LYS A 621 -8.90 34.45 14.02
C LYS A 621 -10.18 34.53 14.86
N PRO A 622 -10.23 33.95 16.07
CA PRO A 622 -11.32 34.20 17.01
C PRO A 622 -11.19 35.62 17.57
N ALA A 623 -12.14 36.50 17.22
CA ALA A 623 -12.22 37.84 17.78
C ALA A 623 -12.80 37.79 19.20
N LEU A 624 -11.95 37.91 20.21
CA LEU A 624 -12.38 38.11 21.61
C LEU A 624 -13.10 39.47 21.72
N ARG A 625 -14.43 39.44 21.71
CA ARG A 625 -15.27 40.60 21.99
C ARG A 625 -15.45 40.73 23.50
N SER A 626 -15.01 41.85 24.07
CA SER A 626 -15.24 42.20 25.46
C SER A 626 -16.75 42.38 25.71
N ILE A 627 -17.26 41.70 26.74
CA ILE A 627 -18.59 41.98 27.29
C ILE A 627 -18.39 42.93 28.47
N GLU A 628 -18.87 44.16 28.30
CA GLU A 628 -18.91 45.20 29.32
C GLU A 628 -20.39 45.57 29.51
N PRO A 629 -20.95 45.52 30.73
CA PRO A 629 -22.38 45.62 30.94
C PRO A 629 -22.90 47.06 30.83
N ASP A 630 -23.90 47.26 29.98
CA ASP A 630 -24.53 48.56 29.76
C ASP A 630 -25.36 49.04 30.99
N ARG A 631 -25.57 50.35 31.10
CA ARG A 631 -26.26 51.02 32.22
C ARG A 631 -27.22 52.11 31.76
N SER A 632 -28.49 51.74 31.58
CA SER A 632 -29.66 52.63 31.63
C SER A 632 -30.75 51.94 32.47
N ARG A 633 -31.34 52.51 33.53
CA ARG A 633 -31.91 53.85 33.81
C ARG A 633 -33.19 54.19 33.05
N GLU A 634 -34.29 53.72 33.63
CA GLU A 634 -35.57 54.43 33.90
C GLU A 634 -35.98 53.81 35.28
N ASP A 635 -36.05 54.47 36.45
CA ASP A 635 -36.63 55.74 36.96
C ASP A 635 -38.09 55.55 37.52
N GLU A 636 -38.43 56.32 38.58
CA GLU A 636 -39.69 56.32 39.38
C GLU A 636 -39.97 55.09 40.29
N GLU A 637 -40.60 55.18 41.49
CA GLU A 637 -40.57 56.17 42.60
C GLU A 637 -41.21 55.54 43.89
N SER A 638 -41.13 56.21 45.07
CA SER A 638 -41.73 55.84 46.41
C SER A 638 -41.23 54.54 47.09
N GLU A 639 -41.18 54.35 48.43
CA GLU A 639 -41.28 55.17 49.67
C GLU A 639 -40.54 54.32 50.75
N GLU A 640 -39.42 54.75 51.34
CA GLU A 640 -39.22 55.57 52.57
C GLU A 640 -39.49 54.85 53.93
N ALA A 641 -38.71 55.22 54.95
CA ALA A 641 -38.52 54.64 56.29
C ALA A 641 -37.75 53.31 56.37
N ASP A 642 -36.86 53.04 57.32
CA ASP A 642 -35.96 53.81 58.21
C ASP A 642 -35.41 52.77 59.21
N PHE A 643 -34.09 52.58 59.32
CA PHE A 643 -33.38 52.69 60.62
C PHE A 643 -31.85 52.48 60.46
N VAL A 644 -31.13 53.60 60.58
CA VAL A 644 -29.81 53.84 61.21
C VAL A 644 -28.82 52.66 61.38
N ASP A 645 -27.61 52.83 60.84
CA ASP A 645 -26.40 52.05 61.14
C ASP A 645 -25.94 52.16 62.61
N ASP A 646 -25.27 51.11 63.11
CA ASP A 646 -24.29 51.20 64.19
C ASP A 646 -23.05 50.35 63.80
N GLU A 647 -21.86 50.73 64.27
CA GLU A 647 -20.56 50.31 63.69
C GLU A 647 -19.99 48.96 64.23
N ASP A 648 -18.78 48.61 63.76
CA ASP A 648 -17.87 47.53 64.22
C ASP A 648 -18.21 46.04 63.93
N ASP A 649 -17.72 45.54 62.78
CA ASP A 649 -17.12 44.19 62.68
C ASP A 649 -15.78 44.23 61.91
N PRO A 650 -14.61 44.10 62.60
CA PRO A 650 -13.29 44.24 61.98
C PRO A 650 -12.83 43.02 61.16
N VAL A 651 -13.62 41.94 61.04
CA VAL A 651 -13.16 40.68 60.44
C VAL A 651 -12.90 40.78 58.93
N ARG A 652 -13.65 41.61 58.18
CA ARG A 652 -13.67 41.56 56.70
C ARG A 652 -12.38 41.96 55.99
N ASP A 653 -11.61 42.93 56.49
CA ASP A 653 -10.42 43.42 55.78
C ASP A 653 -9.21 42.48 55.94
N SER A 654 -9.11 41.77 57.07
CA SER A 654 -8.06 40.78 57.34
C SER A 654 -7.99 39.66 56.30
N ILE A 655 -9.16 39.26 55.77
CA ILE A 655 -9.31 38.20 54.78
C ILE A 655 -8.80 38.67 53.40
N ARG A 656 -8.99 39.96 53.06
CA ARG A 656 -8.66 40.50 51.74
C ARG A 656 -7.15 40.57 51.50
N ASP A 657 -6.40 40.99 52.51
CA ASP A 657 -4.93 41.07 52.44
C ASP A 657 -4.26 39.69 52.55
N GLY A 658 -4.85 38.78 53.34
CA GLY A 658 -4.40 37.38 53.44
C GLY A 658 -4.44 36.65 52.08
N VAL A 659 -5.53 36.79 51.33
CA VAL A 659 -5.68 36.20 49.98
C VAL A 659 -4.70 36.82 48.97
N ALA A 660 -4.41 38.12 49.08
CA ALA A 660 -3.44 38.79 48.22
C ALA A 660 -2.00 38.29 48.45
N LYS A 661 -1.63 38.01 49.71
CA LYS A 661 -0.29 37.50 50.07
C LYS A 661 -0.08 36.03 49.69
N ALA A 662 -1.04 35.16 50.00
CA ALA A 662 -0.95 33.73 49.69
C ALA A 662 -0.74 33.45 48.19
N ARG A 663 -1.32 34.28 47.31
CA ARG A 663 -1.18 34.15 45.85
C ARG A 663 0.21 34.52 45.30
N LYS A 664 1.13 35.01 46.14
CA LYS A 664 2.49 35.44 45.75
C LYS A 664 3.60 34.47 46.17
N GLU A 665 3.33 33.57 47.12
CA GLU A 665 4.31 32.62 47.67
C GLU A 665 4.15 31.21 47.07
N ALA A 666 3.00 30.92 46.45
CA ALA A 666 2.66 29.62 45.85
C ALA A 666 3.30 29.33 44.47
N SER A 667 4.57 29.68 44.25
CA SER A 667 5.31 29.41 43.00
C SER A 667 6.30 28.23 43.13
N TRP A 668 5.89 27.15 43.78
CA TRP A 668 6.72 25.95 43.93
C TRP A 668 6.90 25.25 42.57
N ARG A 669 8.15 24.98 42.19
CA ARG A 669 8.47 24.26 40.95
C ARG A 669 8.60 22.78 41.24
N TRP A 670 8.04 21.94 40.36
CA TRP A 670 8.15 20.47 40.39
C TRP A 670 9.59 19.94 40.49
N ARG A 671 10.57 20.76 40.09
CA ARG A 671 12.00 20.46 40.19
C ARG A 671 12.52 20.41 41.63
N ASP A 672 11.91 21.13 42.56
CA ASP A 672 12.30 21.14 43.97
C ASP A 672 11.71 19.93 44.73
N LEU A 673 10.53 19.44 44.31
CA LEU A 673 9.95 18.19 44.81
C LEU A 673 10.79 16.95 44.44
N LEU A 674 11.42 16.95 43.26
CA LEU A 674 12.35 15.89 42.86
C LEU A 674 13.69 15.96 43.62
N ALA A 675 14.15 17.15 43.99
CA ALA A 675 15.39 17.33 44.75
C ALA A 675 15.30 16.82 46.20
N ASN A 676 14.08 16.68 46.75
CA ASN A 676 13.83 16.22 48.13
C ASN A 676 13.28 14.77 48.19
N MET A 677 13.47 13.98 47.13
CA MET A 677 13.02 12.58 47.07
C MET A 677 14.15 11.55 46.86
N ASP A 678 15.40 12.00 46.67
CA ASP A 678 16.56 11.15 46.38
C ASP A 678 17.60 11.15 47.53
N SER A 679 17.12 11.19 48.78
CA SER A 679 17.97 11.30 49.97
C SER A 679 17.49 10.47 51.17
N ASP A 680 17.04 9.23 50.93
CA ASP A 680 16.99 8.19 51.98
C ASP A 680 17.31 6.80 51.39
N SER A 681 18.60 6.51 51.21
CA SER A 681 19.09 5.21 50.75
C SER A 681 20.38 4.78 51.45
N GLY A 682 20.30 4.72 52.78
CA GLY A 682 21.15 3.88 53.62
C GLY A 682 22.53 4.43 53.99
N ASP A 683 22.72 4.66 55.29
CA ASP A 683 24.05 4.56 55.91
C ASP A 683 23.95 3.75 57.21
N THR A 684 25.03 3.07 57.56
CA THR A 684 25.08 2.09 58.66
C THR A 684 25.64 2.71 59.95
N PRO A 685 25.07 2.41 61.14
CA PRO A 685 25.53 3.03 62.38
C PRO A 685 26.90 2.48 62.83
N PRO A 686 27.95 3.31 62.95
CA PRO A 686 29.24 2.87 63.45
C PRO A 686 29.21 2.69 64.98
N ALA A 687 29.58 1.52 65.46
CA ALA A 687 29.74 1.28 66.89
C ALA A 687 31.05 1.90 67.42
N ASN A 688 30.97 2.69 68.50
CA ASN A 688 32.15 2.95 69.33
C ASN A 688 31.79 3.08 70.83
N LYS A 689 32.78 2.79 71.68
CA LYS A 689 32.70 2.78 73.14
C LYS A 689 33.26 4.07 73.72
N ASN A 690 32.71 4.49 74.86
CA ASN A 690 33.38 5.03 76.08
C ASN A 690 32.64 6.22 76.68
N GLY A 691 32.79 6.41 78.01
CA GLY A 691 32.59 7.73 78.65
C GLY A 691 31.62 7.77 79.83
N ASP A 692 32.08 7.35 81.02
CA ASP A 692 31.47 7.71 82.33
C ASP A 692 31.10 9.20 82.41
N LYS A 693 29.83 9.50 82.72
CA LYS A 693 29.47 10.40 83.84
C LYS A 693 27.99 10.37 84.24
N ARG A 694 27.76 9.69 85.36
CA ARG A 694 26.90 10.07 86.51
C ARG A 694 26.00 11.31 86.32
N ASN A 695 24.70 11.14 86.61
CA ASN A 695 24.09 11.90 87.70
C ASN A 695 23.02 11.07 88.45
N ARG A 696 22.60 11.52 89.64
CA ARG A 696 21.63 10.86 90.55
C ARG A 696 20.58 11.87 91.03
N GLY A 697 19.34 11.41 91.21
CA GLY A 697 18.22 12.15 91.81
C GLY A 697 17.47 13.07 90.82
N GLY A 698 16.21 13.49 91.07
CA GLY A 698 15.22 13.02 92.06
C GLY A 698 14.01 12.36 91.36
N ARG A 699 13.15 11.54 91.99
CA ARG A 699 12.45 11.64 93.29
C ARG A 699 11.15 12.48 93.21
N ASP A 700 10.05 11.85 93.64
CA ASP A 700 8.72 12.40 93.98
C ASP A 700 7.97 13.18 92.87
N ASN A 701 7.02 12.52 92.20
CA ASN A 701 5.62 12.50 92.67
C ASN A 701 4.86 11.27 92.14
#